data_AF-A0A959DPD9-F1
#
_entry.id   AF-A0A959DPD9-F1
#
_cell.length_a   1.000
_cell.length_b   1.000
_cell.length_c   1.000
_cell.angle_alpha   90.00
_cell.angle_beta   90.00
_cell.angle_gamma   90.00
#
_symmetry.space_group_name_H-M   'P 1'
#
loop_
_entity.id
_entity.type
_entity.pdbx_description
1 polymer ?
#
loop_
_entity_poly.entity_id
_entity_poly.type
_entity_poly.pdbx_seq_one_letter_code
_entity_poly.pdbx_strand_id
1 'polypeptide(L)'
;MKNQHVQDIAGPGYARKLTGVLNPVNNPPEAFLLTGSRAPKRITAGKPTVTSNPNADGLGDPDFTIYNTLDGLGLDFVQNALLDKKGNLWFSTQGAGCSRYDGNKFTTYAAVNGLDNGVYSMVEDTAGNIWTSSGNSGNVNILYKYNGSKFISSAFPDNGNITMYADHVGNMWVGTDSGVYKCKYGNQDSLSIIVHLTTADGLADDQVNCILEDRKGNIWLGTMGGLSKYIGSEFINYSEKQGLLNNRINCLTEDLDGNIWIGSDIGISKLTESGITNYTVENGLVDDQINVIAADSYGAIWIGTGNGLSKCVQQENDYTPLFTNYTHANGLAVDAITTLTEDPSGNMWIGTRNGGVCKYNRNFLTKYSKSLGLGGRQIMAVNQDKDGHYWIGTIGGGVFKYDGHHFFNYNTRQGLASGDVFSILLDHDGNLWFGCLGSISKFDGKTFTNYTSDQGLPEWSGILNSIQDKQGNLWFTTWNGTYKFDGNSFRHFSTGQGLVTNQTVSVIQDQNGNMWFGGEGLSKWNPKTVLNYSAASGMPCPEMPSLCEDASGNIWTGTYGKGLCRINNDSITVYTTTMGLGDNTIYSLRRDTIKHRIWMGTNSGLVMMNENDPGKNTGQIQFENFNPSTGFDIKDFAFKFSLFVDKGGVIWGGTGDGKLIRFDYEKLNPARNDYLVQLQNIAVDNDDICWNFLANARGLDIGADSLAIQNEMVTTFGKVLSGEESQQMLDKYHKLQFDGISSFYPIPQHLILPYNRNNLRIDFAAIEPGFAGRMKYQYKLQGYDDAWSPLSDRTSASFGHISEGTYTFIVQAVNPAGVWSETSYAFTVLPPWYRAWWSYLIYLIAFLTLLWTFIEWRISALRKEKASLEEKVERRTHELREEKEKVENALAELKTAQVQLIQSEKMASMGELTAGIAHEIQNPLNFVNNFSEVNKEMIDELLEERTKEKGERNENLENEILQDIRENELKINLHGKRADSIVKSMLQHSRTSSGEKELTDINALCDEYVRLAYHGMRARDKSFSAEYRLDLDPDLSKIRVVPQDFGRVLLNIINNGFQACTERSLRATSDEALAKGDTNYHPEVTISTKQLGEHIEIRIADNGSGIPDQIKSKIFQPFFTTKPTGQGTGLGLSLSYDIIQAHGGEIEVESEKEQGTSFIVRLPVI
;
A
#
# COMPACT_ATOMS: atom_id res chain seq x y z
N MET A 1 46.17 41.51 -28.05
CA MET A 1 45.71 42.13 -29.32
C MET A 1 45.06 41.05 -30.17
N LYS A 2 43.82 41.29 -30.63
CA LYS A 2 43.08 40.78 -31.81
C LYS A 2 43.11 39.26 -32.11
N ASN A 3 41.97 38.55 -32.01
CA ASN A 3 40.97 38.27 -33.09
C ASN A 3 41.58 37.47 -34.27
N GLN A 4 40.99 36.45 -34.91
CA GLN A 4 39.71 35.71 -34.88
C GLN A 4 39.81 34.63 -35.99
N HIS A 5 39.05 33.52 -35.89
CA HIS A 5 38.57 32.63 -36.97
C HIS A 5 39.58 31.76 -37.78
N VAL A 6 39.31 30.54 -38.30
CA VAL A 6 38.21 29.54 -38.30
C VAL A 6 38.71 28.28 -39.05
N GLN A 7 38.23 27.08 -38.66
CA GLN A 7 38.15 25.77 -39.39
C GLN A 7 39.47 25.10 -39.88
N ASP A 8 39.68 23.78 -39.86
CA ASP A 8 38.80 22.62 -39.67
C ASP A 8 39.63 21.32 -39.42
N ILE A 9 39.00 20.36 -38.73
CA ILE A 9 39.08 18.89 -38.89
C ILE A 9 40.31 18.07 -38.38
N ALA A 10 39.95 17.15 -37.45
CA ALA A 10 40.45 15.79 -37.17
C ALA A 10 41.76 15.54 -36.39
N GLY A 11 41.57 15.29 -35.08
CA GLY A 11 42.02 14.08 -34.38
C GLY A 11 43.42 14.09 -33.74
N PRO A 12 43.53 13.70 -32.45
CA PRO A 12 44.79 13.18 -31.94
C PRO A 12 44.64 11.77 -31.36
N GLY A 13 45.41 10.85 -31.94
CA GLY A 13 45.89 9.67 -31.25
C GLY A 13 46.94 10.08 -30.22
N TYR A 14 46.77 9.58 -29.01
CA TYR A 14 47.69 9.76 -27.89
C TYR A 14 49.00 9.00 -28.13
N ALA A 15 50.13 9.71 -28.09
CA ALA A 15 51.43 9.10 -27.82
C ALA A 15 52.36 10.08 -27.09
N ARG A 16 52.95 9.55 -26.01
CA ARG A 16 54.23 9.87 -25.36
C ARG A 16 54.26 10.77 -24.10
N LYS A 17 54.70 10.07 -23.05
CA LYS A 17 55.90 10.31 -22.22
C LYS A 17 55.80 11.34 -21.10
N LEU A 18 55.61 10.79 -19.90
CA LEU A 18 56.61 10.75 -18.83
C LEU A 18 57.88 11.60 -19.05
N THR A 19 58.00 12.63 -18.22
CA THR A 19 59.25 12.96 -17.53
C THR A 19 58.88 13.50 -16.16
N GLY A 20 59.30 12.78 -15.13
CA GLY A 20 59.17 13.19 -13.74
C GLY A 20 60.29 14.14 -13.33
N VAL A 21 60.00 14.94 -12.30
CA VAL A 21 61.01 15.47 -11.38
C VAL A 21 60.43 15.32 -9.97
N LEU A 22 61.07 14.44 -9.20
CA LEU A 22 60.94 14.30 -7.75
C LEU A 22 61.41 15.59 -7.07
N ASN A 23 60.68 16.05 -6.06
CA ASN A 23 61.22 16.91 -5.02
C ASN A 23 60.59 16.53 -3.66
N PRO A 24 61.37 16.12 -2.65
CA PRO A 24 60.87 15.79 -1.32
C PRO A 24 61.11 16.96 -0.37
N VAL A 25 60.06 17.55 0.20
CA VAL A 25 60.23 18.42 1.39
C VAL A 25 59.05 18.26 2.33
N ASN A 26 59.35 17.67 3.48
CA ASN A 26 58.62 17.76 4.74
C ASN A 26 58.20 19.21 5.02
N ASN A 27 56.90 19.45 5.14
CA ASN A 27 56.34 20.45 6.04
C ASN A 27 54.90 20.01 6.39
N PRO A 28 54.49 20.02 7.67
CA PRO A 28 53.09 19.83 8.02
C PRO A 28 52.30 21.03 7.46
N PRO A 29 51.12 20.84 6.84
CA PRO A 29 50.30 21.98 6.50
C PRO A 29 49.79 22.60 7.81
N GLU A 30 50.11 23.87 7.99
CA GLU A 30 49.58 24.72 9.05
C GLU A 30 48.06 24.54 9.15
N ALA A 31 47.59 24.29 10.38
CA ALA A 31 46.18 24.32 10.70
C ALA A 31 45.61 25.69 10.32
N PHE A 32 44.83 25.74 9.24
CA PHE A 32 43.93 26.86 9.01
C PHE A 32 42.85 26.80 10.09
N LEU A 33 43.11 27.49 11.20
CA LEU A 33 42.08 27.95 12.12
C LEU A 33 41.12 28.84 11.32
N LEU A 34 40.05 28.24 10.82
CA LEU A 34 38.87 28.95 10.31
C LEU A 34 38.13 29.57 11.48
N THR A 35 38.71 30.60 12.10
CA THR A 35 37.96 31.59 12.87
C THR A 35 37.20 32.45 11.88
N GLY A 36 36.05 31.96 11.42
CA GLY A 36 35.24 32.65 10.44
C GLY A 36 33.87 32.00 10.30
N SER A 37 32.90 32.57 11.00
CA SER A 37 31.47 32.32 10.83
C SER A 37 31.05 32.48 9.36
N ARG A 38 31.07 31.39 8.60
CA ARG A 38 30.34 31.28 7.33
C ARG A 38 29.24 30.27 7.51
N ALA A 39 28.01 30.73 7.36
CA ALA A 39 26.81 29.91 7.38
C ALA A 39 26.95 28.73 6.41
N PRO A 40 26.47 27.53 6.77
CA PRO A 40 26.44 26.41 5.85
C PRO A 40 25.60 26.80 4.63
N LYS A 41 26.21 26.77 3.44
CA LYS A 41 25.45 26.90 2.20
C LYS A 41 24.56 25.67 2.05
N ARG A 42 23.33 25.87 1.61
CA ARG A 42 22.45 24.81 1.08
C ARG A 42 23.14 24.23 -0.16
N ILE A 43 23.99 23.23 0.03
CA ILE A 43 24.53 22.42 -1.07
C ILE A 43 23.43 21.39 -1.35
N THR A 44 22.79 21.51 -2.50
CA THR A 44 22.05 20.37 -3.07
C THR A 44 23.03 19.21 -3.18
N ALA A 45 22.80 18.15 -2.41
CA ALA A 45 23.66 16.98 -2.34
C ALA A 45 24.10 16.57 -3.75
N GLY A 46 25.41 16.50 -3.96
CA GLY A 46 25.94 15.75 -5.09
C GLY A 46 25.49 14.30 -4.96
N LYS A 47 25.31 13.58 -6.07
CA LYS A 47 25.19 12.13 -5.96
C LYS A 47 26.51 11.60 -5.38
N PRO A 48 26.48 10.63 -4.44
CA PRO A 48 27.67 9.99 -3.91
C PRO A 48 28.60 9.57 -5.04
N THR A 49 29.89 9.81 -4.87
CA THR A 49 30.86 9.47 -5.92
C THR A 49 31.14 7.98 -5.83
N VAL A 50 30.51 7.20 -6.69
CA VAL A 50 30.85 5.77 -6.86
C VAL A 50 32.15 5.71 -7.63
N THR A 51 33.25 5.43 -6.94
CA THR A 51 34.52 5.07 -7.58
C THR A 51 34.49 3.60 -7.96
N SER A 52 33.87 3.30 -9.11
CA SER A 52 34.12 2.00 -9.75
C SER A 52 35.51 2.05 -10.37
N ASN A 53 36.44 1.24 -9.87
CA ASN A 53 37.79 1.19 -10.42
C ASN A 53 37.73 0.56 -11.83
N PRO A 54 38.05 1.30 -12.91
CA PRO A 54 38.08 0.73 -14.26
C PRO A 54 39.32 -0.14 -14.53
N ASN A 55 40.30 -0.14 -13.62
CA ASN A 55 41.58 -0.86 -13.70
C ASN A 55 41.75 -1.91 -12.58
N ALA A 56 40.69 -2.30 -11.88
CA ALA A 56 40.78 -3.42 -10.95
C ALA A 56 40.95 -4.73 -11.73
N ASP A 57 41.83 -5.60 -11.23
CA ASP A 57 42.32 -6.82 -11.87
C ASP A 57 41.24 -7.92 -12.04
N GLY A 58 40.18 -7.65 -12.81
CA GLY A 58 39.21 -8.64 -13.28
C GLY A 58 38.31 -9.26 -12.22
N LEU A 59 38.62 -9.05 -10.95
CA LEU A 59 37.92 -9.57 -9.79
C LEU A 59 36.72 -8.68 -9.48
N GLY A 60 35.60 -9.30 -9.09
CA GLY A 60 34.47 -8.63 -8.46
C GLY A 60 34.84 -8.07 -7.09
N ASP A 61 35.82 -7.17 -7.05
CA ASP A 61 36.20 -6.40 -5.88
C ASP A 61 34.97 -5.61 -5.40
N PRO A 62 34.88 -5.36 -4.08
CA PRO A 62 33.73 -4.70 -3.49
C PRO A 62 33.52 -3.31 -4.07
N ASP A 63 32.27 -3.00 -4.40
CA ASP A 63 31.90 -1.63 -4.77
C ASP A 63 31.90 -0.80 -3.48
N PHE A 64 33.01 -0.11 -3.19
CA PHE A 64 33.03 0.92 -2.16
C PHE A 64 32.27 2.15 -2.65
N THR A 65 31.32 2.61 -1.85
CA THR A 65 30.66 3.91 -2.04
C THR A 65 31.24 4.91 -1.04
N ILE A 66 31.75 6.04 -1.53
CA ILE A 66 32.42 7.05 -0.71
C ILE A 66 31.46 8.19 -0.40
N TYR A 67 31.38 8.55 0.87
CA TYR A 67 30.63 9.70 1.39
C TYR A 67 31.59 10.66 2.07
N ASN A 68 31.61 11.92 1.63
CA ASN A 68 32.49 12.96 2.15
C ASN A 68 31.72 14.27 2.41
N THR A 69 32.45 15.35 2.67
CA THR A 69 31.90 16.70 2.90
C THR A 69 30.99 17.20 1.77
N LEU A 70 31.17 16.74 0.53
CA LEU A 70 30.29 17.08 -0.60
C LEU A 70 28.92 16.39 -0.52
N ASP A 71 28.84 15.27 0.19
CA ASP A 71 27.62 14.48 0.41
C ASP A 71 26.86 14.89 1.68
N GLY A 72 27.43 15.80 2.48
CA GLY A 72 26.82 16.38 3.68
C GLY A 72 27.46 15.94 5.01
N LEU A 73 28.52 15.12 4.98
CA LEU A 73 29.33 14.80 6.16
C LEU A 73 29.97 16.07 6.72
N GLY A 74 30.08 16.19 8.05
CA GLY A 74 30.64 17.39 8.68
C GLY A 74 32.09 17.67 8.29
N LEU A 75 32.94 16.66 8.38
CA LEU A 75 34.34 16.65 7.96
C LEU A 75 34.77 15.25 7.52
N ASP A 76 35.81 15.17 6.70
CA ASP A 76 36.30 13.91 6.12
C ASP A 76 37.18 13.08 7.07
N PHE A 77 37.54 13.63 8.24
CA PHE A 77 38.16 12.86 9.32
C PHE A 77 37.07 12.31 10.23
N VAL A 78 36.73 11.04 10.05
CA VAL A 78 35.81 10.29 10.89
C VAL A 78 36.56 9.64 12.05
N GLN A 79 36.10 9.80 13.29
CA GLN A 79 36.75 9.20 14.47
C GLN A 79 36.06 7.91 14.94
N ASN A 80 34.74 7.96 15.07
CA ASN A 80 33.93 6.87 15.59
C ASN A 80 32.59 6.80 14.87
N ALA A 81 32.05 5.60 14.72
CA ALA A 81 30.77 5.34 14.09
C ALA A 81 29.86 4.50 15.01
N LEU A 82 28.56 4.74 14.94
CA LEU A 82 27.56 4.06 15.77
C LEU A 82 26.28 3.83 14.95
N LEU A 83 25.75 2.60 14.98
CA LEU A 83 24.38 2.30 14.54
C LEU A 83 23.43 2.45 15.73
N ASP A 84 22.42 3.29 15.62
CA ASP A 84 21.38 3.41 16.65
C ASP A 84 20.25 2.38 16.48
N LYS A 85 19.46 2.14 17.53
CA LYS A 85 18.31 1.21 17.53
C LYS A 85 17.22 1.57 16.54
N LYS A 86 17.22 2.80 16.02
CA LYS A 86 16.26 3.26 15.00
C LYS A 86 16.77 2.99 13.58
N GLY A 87 18.01 2.53 13.43
CA GLY A 87 18.65 2.22 12.15
C GLY A 87 19.50 3.35 11.58
N ASN A 88 19.64 4.51 12.26
CA ASN A 88 20.48 5.60 11.75
C ASN A 88 21.94 5.32 12.07
N LEU A 89 22.81 5.76 11.17
CA LEU A 89 24.25 5.74 11.38
C LEU A 89 24.72 7.10 11.87
N TRP A 90 25.51 7.12 12.92
CA TRP A 90 26.13 8.32 13.48
C TRP A 90 27.63 8.25 13.25
N PHE A 91 28.21 9.36 12.81
CA PHE A 91 29.64 9.49 12.55
C PHE A 91 30.17 10.71 13.29
N SER A 92 31.10 10.51 14.23
CA SER A 92 31.82 11.61 14.84
C SER A 92 32.97 12.05 13.95
N THR A 93 33.22 13.35 13.90
CA THR A 93 34.22 13.95 13.03
C THR A 93 35.17 14.84 13.83
N GLN A 94 36.45 14.85 13.46
CA GLN A 94 37.42 15.68 14.17
C GLN A 94 37.27 17.16 13.76
N GLY A 95 36.56 17.94 14.57
CA GLY A 95 36.45 19.39 14.38
C GLY A 95 35.11 19.88 13.81
N ALA A 96 34.15 18.99 13.57
CA ALA A 96 32.80 19.34 13.11
C ALA A 96 31.68 18.57 13.82
N GLY A 97 31.94 18.09 15.04
CA GLY A 97 30.94 17.41 15.87
C GLY A 97 30.59 16.02 15.31
N CYS A 98 29.30 15.71 15.19
CA CYS A 98 28.84 14.42 14.65
C CYS A 98 27.79 14.57 13.54
N SER A 99 27.79 13.68 12.57
CA SER A 99 26.82 13.61 11.48
C SER A 99 25.95 12.35 11.60
N ARG A 100 24.63 12.52 11.55
CA ARG A 100 23.65 11.42 11.47
C ARG A 100 23.26 11.17 10.02
N TYR A 101 23.26 9.92 9.59
CA TYR A 101 22.81 9.46 8.29
C TYR A 101 21.57 8.57 8.45
N ASP A 102 20.47 8.99 7.81
CA ASP A 102 19.16 8.32 7.88
C ASP A 102 18.88 7.40 6.68
N GLY A 103 19.89 7.17 5.83
CA GLY A 103 19.75 6.43 4.57
C GLY A 103 19.44 7.32 3.36
N ASN A 104 19.11 8.60 3.55
CA ASN A 104 18.90 9.55 2.46
C ASN A 104 19.86 10.74 2.52
N LYS A 105 20.10 11.31 3.71
CA LYS A 105 20.93 12.51 3.89
C LYS A 105 21.74 12.47 5.18
N PHE A 106 22.83 13.23 5.20
CA PHE A 106 23.55 13.56 6.42
C PHE A 106 22.96 14.81 7.08
N THR A 107 22.74 14.73 8.40
CA THR A 107 22.42 15.86 9.27
C THR A 107 23.58 16.05 10.25
N THR A 108 24.31 17.16 10.14
CA THR A 108 25.49 17.43 10.98
C THR A 108 25.13 18.29 12.18
N TYR A 109 25.60 17.85 13.35
CA TYR A 109 25.45 18.49 14.65
C TYR A 109 26.83 18.96 15.14
N ALA A 110 26.98 20.25 15.46
CA ALA A 110 28.24 20.88 15.87
C ALA A 110 28.01 21.91 16.99
N ALA A 111 28.93 22.87 17.18
CA ALA A 111 28.85 23.90 18.23
C ALA A 111 27.52 24.68 18.24
N VAL A 112 26.96 24.95 17.05
CA VAL A 112 25.64 25.59 16.91
C VAL A 112 24.50 24.75 17.49
N ASN A 113 24.73 23.45 17.70
CA ASN A 113 23.79 22.49 18.27
C ASN A 113 24.05 22.15 19.73
N GLY A 114 24.97 22.87 20.38
CA GLY A 114 25.40 22.63 21.75
C GLY A 114 26.36 21.47 21.91
N LEU A 115 26.88 20.93 20.81
CA LEU A 115 27.86 19.85 20.80
C LEU A 115 29.24 20.44 20.49
N ASP A 116 30.26 20.10 21.28
CA ASP A 116 31.62 20.52 20.95
C ASP A 116 32.11 19.83 19.66
N ASN A 117 32.97 20.52 18.93
CA ASN A 117 33.41 20.15 17.59
C ASN A 117 34.31 18.90 17.58
N GLY A 118 34.93 18.54 18.70
CA GLY A 118 35.80 17.35 18.81
C GLY A 118 35.11 16.20 19.53
N VAL A 119 34.33 15.39 18.81
CA VAL A 119 33.67 14.20 19.40
C VAL A 119 34.56 12.97 19.23
N TYR A 120 34.86 12.27 20.33
CA TYR A 120 35.79 11.14 20.34
C TYR A 120 35.10 9.77 20.38
N SER A 121 34.10 9.61 21.24
CA SER A 121 33.34 8.37 21.41
C SER A 121 31.85 8.64 21.37
N MET A 122 31.08 7.70 20.83
CA MET A 122 29.62 7.73 20.84
C MET A 122 29.07 6.39 21.29
N VAL A 123 27.96 6.40 22.02
CA VAL A 123 27.26 5.19 22.45
C VAL A 123 25.77 5.46 22.60
N GLU A 124 24.94 4.46 22.35
CA GLU A 124 23.50 4.53 22.61
C GLU A 124 23.15 3.79 23.91
N ASP A 125 22.34 4.41 24.77
CA ASP A 125 21.88 3.78 25.99
C ASP A 125 20.66 2.85 25.79
N THR A 126 20.22 2.17 26.86
CA THR A 126 19.06 1.27 26.81
C THR A 126 17.75 1.99 26.44
N ALA A 127 17.64 3.29 26.73
CA ALA A 127 16.49 4.13 26.42
C ALA A 127 16.52 4.75 25.01
N GLY A 128 17.62 4.57 24.27
CA GLY A 128 17.79 5.08 22.90
C GLY A 128 18.32 6.52 22.82
N ASN A 129 18.92 7.04 23.89
CA ASN A 129 19.63 8.32 23.83
C ASN A 129 21.06 8.12 23.34
N ILE A 130 21.53 9.05 22.51
CA ILE A 130 22.92 9.06 22.03
C ILE A 130 23.77 9.87 23.01
N TRP A 131 24.83 9.24 23.52
CA TRP A 131 25.84 9.84 24.37
C TRP A 131 27.12 10.05 23.59
N THR A 132 27.72 11.24 23.70
CA THR A 132 28.97 11.55 23.03
C THR A 132 29.95 12.20 24.00
N SER A 133 31.26 11.94 23.82
CA SER A 133 32.31 12.58 24.60
C SER A 133 33.03 13.64 23.78
N SER A 134 33.35 14.79 24.39
CA SER A 134 34.26 15.78 23.80
C SER A 134 35.34 16.20 24.79
N GLY A 135 36.54 16.43 24.24
CA GLY A 135 37.75 16.74 24.99
C GLY A 135 38.42 18.07 24.62
N ASN A 136 37.73 19.01 23.96
CA ASN A 136 38.35 20.26 23.48
C ASN A 136 37.92 21.55 24.20
N SER A 137 36.93 21.50 25.09
CA SER A 137 36.44 22.68 25.82
C SER A 137 37.04 22.80 27.23
N GLY A 138 38.35 23.09 27.29
CA GLY A 138 38.95 23.72 28.48
C GLY A 138 39.38 22.80 29.64
N ASN A 139 40.01 21.66 29.34
CA ASN A 139 40.52 20.70 30.33
C ASN A 139 39.44 20.02 31.18
N VAL A 140 38.20 19.90 30.69
CA VAL A 140 37.16 19.06 31.30
C VAL A 140 36.50 18.26 30.21
N ASN A 141 36.44 16.94 30.36
CA ASN A 141 35.66 16.13 29.44
C ASN A 141 34.17 16.38 29.64
N ILE A 142 33.47 16.58 28.53
CA ILE A 142 32.03 16.80 28.55
C ILE A 142 31.34 15.62 27.89
N LEU A 143 30.39 15.04 28.62
CA LEU A 143 29.46 14.07 28.08
C LEU A 143 28.21 14.79 27.60
N TYR A 144 27.84 14.56 26.36
CA TYR A 144 26.64 15.11 25.76
C TYR A 144 25.60 14.04 25.58
N LYS A 145 24.39 14.28 26.09
CA LYS A 145 23.21 13.44 25.83
C LYS A 145 22.34 14.11 24.77
N TYR A 146 22.09 13.43 23.67
CA TYR A 146 21.06 13.84 22.72
C TYR A 146 19.69 13.43 23.21
N ASN A 147 18.85 14.39 23.57
CA ASN A 147 17.49 14.16 24.04
C ASN A 147 16.45 14.11 22.90
N GLY A 148 16.90 14.13 21.65
CA GLY A 148 16.04 14.20 20.46
C GLY A 148 15.89 15.61 19.86
N SER A 149 16.37 16.67 20.50
CA SER A 149 16.35 18.04 19.95
C SER A 149 17.68 18.78 20.10
N LYS A 150 18.41 18.55 21.19
CA LYS A 150 19.72 19.15 21.46
C LYS A 150 20.64 18.18 22.19
N PHE A 151 21.92 18.56 22.23
CA PHE A 151 22.90 17.92 23.10
C PHE A 151 22.94 18.65 24.44
N ILE A 152 22.69 17.91 25.53
CA ILE A 152 22.79 18.40 26.91
C ILE A 152 24.17 18.01 27.44
N SER A 153 24.98 19.00 27.82
CA SER A 153 26.31 18.78 28.38
C SER A 153 26.27 18.46 29.87
N SER A 154 27.10 17.51 30.29
CA SER A 154 27.40 17.22 31.68
C SER A 154 28.92 17.11 31.84
N ALA A 155 29.49 17.79 32.84
CA ALA A 155 30.90 17.69 33.13
C ALA A 155 31.22 16.30 33.72
N PHE A 156 32.25 15.65 33.19
CA PHE A 156 32.77 14.40 33.73
C PHE A 156 33.98 14.69 34.64
N PRO A 157 34.16 13.99 35.77
CA PRO A 157 35.20 14.32 36.76
C PRO A 157 36.63 14.04 36.31
N ASP A 158 36.82 13.34 35.19
CA ASP A 158 38.14 12.91 34.70
C ASP A 158 38.47 13.53 33.34
N ASN A 159 39.77 13.77 33.13
CA ASN A 159 40.31 14.45 31.96
C ASN A 159 41.15 13.49 31.13
N GLY A 160 41.09 13.59 29.81
CA GLY A 160 41.83 12.70 28.92
C GLY A 160 40.92 11.99 27.92
N ASN A 161 41.42 10.91 27.31
CA ASN A 161 40.62 10.16 26.35
C ASN A 161 39.48 9.43 27.08
N ILE A 162 38.25 9.55 26.55
CA ILE A 162 37.09 8.84 27.07
C ILE A 162 36.60 7.85 26.04
N THR A 163 36.50 6.59 26.46
CA THR A 163 35.77 5.52 25.78
C THR A 163 34.51 5.19 26.57
N MET A 164 33.40 4.90 25.89
CA MET A 164 32.12 4.61 26.55
C MET A 164 31.49 3.34 26.00
N TYR A 165 30.80 2.62 26.88
CA TYR A 165 30.04 1.44 26.53
C TYR A 165 28.78 1.33 27.41
N ALA A 166 27.62 1.08 26.81
CA ALA A 166 26.38 0.85 27.53
C ALA A 166 26.11 -0.65 27.64
N ASP A 167 26.00 -1.16 28.87
CA ASP A 167 25.72 -2.57 29.10
C ASP A 167 24.22 -2.90 28.93
N HIS A 168 23.91 -4.18 28.73
CA HIS A 168 22.53 -4.65 28.53
C HIS A 168 21.61 -4.43 29.75
N VAL A 169 22.17 -4.21 30.94
CA VAL A 169 21.44 -3.98 32.20
C VAL A 169 21.12 -2.48 32.40
N GLY A 170 21.64 -1.61 31.54
CA GLY A 170 21.40 -0.17 31.56
C GLY A 170 22.39 0.64 32.40
N ASN A 171 23.57 0.11 32.69
CA ASN A 171 24.69 0.90 33.20
C ASN A 171 25.55 1.42 32.04
N MET A 172 26.19 2.55 32.27
CA MET A 172 27.16 3.15 31.36
C MET A 172 28.56 2.95 31.94
N TRP A 173 29.43 2.30 31.19
CA TRP A 173 30.84 2.14 31.50
C TRP A 173 31.63 3.23 30.78
N VAL A 174 32.45 3.96 31.53
CA VAL A 174 33.26 5.08 31.02
C VAL A 174 34.71 4.80 31.36
N GLY A 175 35.51 4.46 30.35
CA GLY A 175 36.95 4.26 30.47
C GLY A 175 37.67 5.59 30.29
N THR A 176 38.70 5.79 31.10
CA THR A 176 39.48 7.04 31.18
C THR A 176 40.97 6.72 31.32
N ASP A 177 41.79 7.77 31.41
CA ASP A 177 43.21 7.64 31.71
C ASP A 177 43.48 7.30 33.21
N SER A 178 42.46 7.36 34.08
CA SER A 178 42.56 7.10 35.53
C SER A 178 41.69 5.94 36.01
N GLY A 179 41.29 5.04 35.13
CA GLY A 179 40.52 3.82 35.43
C GLY A 179 39.19 3.77 34.69
N VAL A 180 38.29 2.89 35.16
CA VAL A 180 36.95 2.72 34.60
C VAL A 180 35.87 3.10 35.61
N TYR A 181 34.92 3.91 35.17
CA TYR A 181 33.75 4.29 35.95
C TYR A 181 32.54 3.48 35.49
N LYS A 182 31.82 2.90 36.44
CA LYS A 182 30.48 2.36 36.21
C LYS A 182 29.47 3.40 36.68
N CYS A 183 28.63 3.85 35.76
CA CYS A 183 27.67 4.91 35.96
C CYS A 183 26.25 4.40 35.73
N LYS A 184 25.27 4.99 36.43
CA LYS A 184 23.84 4.82 36.14
C LYS A 184 23.26 6.13 35.67
N TYR A 185 22.39 6.07 34.67
CA TYR A 185 21.65 7.23 34.25
C TYR A 185 20.46 7.50 35.19
N GLY A 186 20.34 8.73 35.71
CA GLY A 186 19.26 9.15 36.60
C GLY A 186 18.15 9.93 35.88
N ASN A 187 17.01 10.16 36.54
CA ASN A 187 15.85 10.88 35.97
C ASN A 187 16.12 12.37 35.62
N GLN A 188 17.28 12.95 35.97
CA GLN A 188 17.61 14.37 35.81
C GLN A 188 18.80 14.61 34.84
N ASP A 189 18.78 14.00 33.65
CA ASP A 189 19.72 14.28 32.54
C ASP A 189 21.23 14.21 32.86
N SER A 190 21.60 13.58 33.97
CA SER A 190 22.98 13.48 34.48
C SER A 190 23.35 12.03 34.81
N LEU A 191 24.64 11.71 34.63
CA LEU A 191 25.22 10.42 34.97
C LEU A 191 25.59 10.40 36.46
N SER A 192 25.10 9.39 37.18
CA SER A 192 25.48 9.12 38.56
C SER A 192 26.56 8.04 38.61
N ILE A 193 27.72 8.36 39.19
CA ILE A 193 28.82 7.40 39.33
C ILE A 193 28.48 6.41 40.44
N ILE A 194 28.49 5.12 40.11
CA ILE A 194 28.24 4.01 41.05
C ILE A 194 29.55 3.58 41.69
N VAL A 195 30.57 3.30 40.85
CA VAL A 195 31.89 2.84 41.29
C VAL A 195 32.96 3.30 40.30
N HIS A 196 34.15 3.54 40.82
CA HIS A 196 35.38 3.80 40.07
C HIS A 196 36.35 2.67 40.39
N LEU A 197 36.79 1.95 39.36
CA LEU A 197 37.65 0.79 39.46
C LEU A 197 39.01 1.10 38.83
N THR A 198 40.08 0.75 39.54
CA THR A 198 41.47 1.08 39.20
C THR A 198 42.38 -0.14 39.34
N THR A 199 43.67 0.04 39.11
CA THR A 199 44.73 -0.95 39.38
C THR A 199 44.73 -1.42 40.84
N ALA A 200 44.28 -0.58 41.79
CA ALA A 200 44.12 -0.98 43.19
C ALA A 200 43.01 -2.04 43.39
N ASP A 201 42.04 -2.08 42.47
CA ASP A 201 40.91 -3.03 42.48
C ASP A 201 41.20 -4.29 41.64
N GLY A 202 42.35 -4.33 40.95
CA GLY A 202 42.79 -5.46 40.14
C GLY A 202 42.76 -5.23 38.63
N LEU A 203 42.45 -4.03 38.15
CA LEU A 203 42.57 -3.66 36.74
C LEU A 203 44.03 -3.78 36.26
N ALA A 204 44.28 -4.21 35.02
CA ALA A 204 45.64 -4.38 34.51
C ALA A 204 46.43 -3.06 34.40
N ASP A 205 45.77 -1.98 33.99
CA ASP A 205 46.31 -0.62 33.91
C ASP A 205 45.16 0.38 33.98
N ASP A 206 45.40 1.57 34.56
CA ASP A 206 44.37 2.59 34.73
C ASP A 206 43.96 3.26 33.41
N GLN A 207 44.81 3.24 32.38
CA GLN A 207 44.47 3.80 31.07
C GLN A 207 43.64 2.81 30.25
N VAL A 208 42.34 3.07 30.15
CA VAL A 208 41.37 2.22 29.45
C VAL A 208 41.05 2.79 28.06
N ASN A 209 41.43 2.06 27.01
CA ASN A 209 41.27 2.49 25.62
C ASN A 209 39.95 2.00 24.99
N CYS A 210 39.48 0.81 25.36
CA CYS A 210 38.26 0.23 24.80
C CYS A 210 37.54 -0.67 25.81
N ILE A 211 36.23 -0.80 25.62
CA ILE A 211 35.33 -1.55 26.48
C ILE A 211 34.40 -2.40 25.61
N LEU A 212 34.16 -3.64 26.01
CA LEU A 212 33.27 -4.59 25.35
C LEU A 212 32.50 -5.40 26.40
N GLU A 213 31.20 -5.60 26.24
CA GLU A 213 30.46 -6.61 26.98
C GLU A 213 30.35 -7.89 26.13
N ASP A 214 30.68 -9.04 26.73
CA ASP A 214 30.48 -10.33 26.06
C ASP A 214 29.04 -10.85 26.24
N ARG A 215 28.63 -11.82 25.42
CA ARG A 215 27.30 -12.46 25.51
C ARG A 215 26.98 -13.11 26.86
N LYS A 216 27.99 -13.34 27.71
CA LYS A 216 27.83 -13.88 29.07
C LYS A 216 27.66 -12.77 30.12
N GLY A 217 27.67 -11.49 29.71
CA GLY A 217 27.53 -10.31 30.56
C GLY A 217 28.81 -9.89 31.29
N ASN A 218 29.98 -10.38 30.87
CA ASN A 218 31.26 -9.92 31.42
C ASN A 218 31.74 -8.68 30.69
N ILE A 219 32.40 -7.78 31.41
CA ILE A 219 32.95 -6.56 30.83
C ILE A 219 34.44 -6.75 30.59
N TRP A 220 34.86 -6.58 29.34
CA TRP A 220 36.24 -6.64 28.90
C TRP A 220 36.78 -5.22 28.71
N LEU A 221 37.96 -4.97 29.25
CA LEU A 221 38.62 -3.66 29.25
C LEU A 221 39.99 -3.81 28.61
N GLY A 222 40.18 -3.19 27.46
CA GLY A 222 41.48 -3.07 26.81
C GLY A 222 42.24 -1.90 27.40
N THR A 223 43.38 -2.16 28.01
CA THR A 223 44.19 -1.16 28.72
C THR A 223 45.57 -1.00 28.09
N MET A 224 46.37 -0.07 28.60
CA MET A 224 47.78 0.06 28.20
C MET A 224 48.68 -1.07 28.74
N GLY A 225 48.24 -1.79 29.79
CA GLY A 225 48.98 -2.87 30.45
C GLY A 225 48.46 -4.28 30.19
N GLY A 226 47.46 -4.43 29.31
CA GLY A 226 46.88 -5.71 28.93
C GLY A 226 45.35 -5.71 28.91
N LEU A 227 44.75 -6.90 28.82
CA LEU A 227 43.32 -7.11 28.80
C LEU A 227 42.83 -7.45 30.20
N SER A 228 41.79 -6.77 30.68
CA SER A 228 41.14 -7.10 31.96
C SER A 228 39.71 -7.56 31.72
N LYS A 229 39.34 -8.72 32.24
CA LYS A 229 37.96 -9.23 32.25
C LYS A 229 37.34 -9.03 33.63
N TYR A 230 36.29 -8.24 33.72
CA TYR A 230 35.50 -8.03 34.92
C TYR A 230 34.29 -8.96 34.96
N ILE A 231 34.24 -9.85 35.95
CA ILE A 231 33.16 -10.83 36.14
C ILE A 231 32.11 -10.40 37.19
N GLY A 232 32.11 -9.11 37.55
CA GLY A 232 31.17 -8.53 38.52
C GLY A 232 31.74 -8.30 39.91
N SER A 233 32.74 -9.09 40.34
CA SER A 233 33.40 -8.97 41.65
C SER A 233 34.93 -8.84 41.59
N GLU A 234 35.56 -9.36 40.54
CA GLU A 234 37.03 -9.38 40.40
C GLU A 234 37.45 -9.22 38.93
N PHE A 235 38.75 -8.94 38.73
CA PHE A 235 39.39 -8.85 37.44
C PHE A 235 40.26 -10.07 37.13
N ILE A 236 40.16 -10.57 35.91
CA ILE A 236 41.07 -11.57 35.34
C ILE A 236 41.89 -10.90 34.25
N ASN A 237 43.20 -10.81 34.44
CA ASN A 237 44.10 -10.07 33.56
C ASN A 237 44.91 -10.97 32.63
N TYR A 238 45.04 -10.57 31.38
CA TYR A 238 45.87 -11.18 30.36
C TYR A 238 46.90 -10.16 29.87
N SER A 239 48.16 -10.58 29.81
CA SER A 239 49.29 -9.80 29.32
C SER A 239 50.10 -10.64 28.32
N GLU A 240 51.20 -10.09 27.83
CA GLU A 240 52.20 -10.84 27.05
C GLU A 240 52.67 -12.13 27.75
N LYS A 241 52.69 -12.13 29.09
CA LYS A 241 53.03 -13.34 29.88
C LYS A 241 52.03 -14.48 29.71
N GLN A 242 50.79 -14.16 29.34
CA GLN A 242 49.71 -15.12 29.08
C GLN A 242 49.57 -15.44 27.59
N GLY A 243 50.36 -14.83 26.71
CA GLY A 243 50.37 -15.10 25.27
C GLY A 243 49.78 -14.00 24.39
N LEU A 244 49.35 -12.86 24.96
CA LEU A 244 48.99 -11.70 24.15
C LEU A 244 50.19 -11.24 23.32
N LEU A 245 49.91 -10.74 22.12
CA LEU A 245 50.95 -10.23 21.24
C LEU A 245 51.55 -8.93 21.79
N ASN A 246 50.73 -8.09 22.39
CA ASN A 246 51.11 -6.81 23.00
C ASN A 246 50.18 -6.48 24.17
N ASN A 247 50.72 -5.83 25.20
CA ASN A 247 49.94 -5.30 26.32
C ASN A 247 49.11 -4.07 25.96
N ARG A 248 49.53 -3.29 24.96
CA ARG A 248 48.78 -2.10 24.53
C ARG A 248 47.62 -2.50 23.63
N ILE A 249 46.41 -2.46 24.20
CA ILE A 249 45.18 -2.85 23.50
C ILE A 249 44.46 -1.61 22.99
N ASN A 250 44.14 -1.62 21.70
CA ASN A 250 43.45 -0.51 21.02
C ASN A 250 41.94 -0.77 20.87
N CYS A 251 41.56 -2.02 20.57
CA CYS A 251 40.17 -2.38 20.30
C CYS A 251 39.87 -3.85 20.61
N LEU A 252 38.59 -4.16 20.80
CA LEU A 252 38.08 -5.47 21.16
C LEU A 252 36.80 -5.79 20.39
N THR A 253 36.59 -7.05 20.02
CA THR A 253 35.29 -7.53 19.53
C THR A 253 35.08 -9.00 19.92
N GLU A 254 33.82 -9.45 19.97
CA GLU A 254 33.45 -10.86 20.20
C GLU A 254 32.96 -11.47 18.88
N ASP A 255 33.47 -12.64 18.50
CA ASP A 255 32.98 -13.36 17.32
C ASP A 255 31.71 -14.18 17.60
N LEU A 256 31.12 -14.78 16.55
CA LEU A 256 29.88 -15.54 16.71
C LEU A 256 30.01 -16.76 17.62
N ASP A 257 31.23 -17.29 17.79
CA ASP A 257 31.55 -18.43 18.64
C ASP A 257 31.88 -18.03 20.09
N GLY A 258 31.89 -16.73 20.39
CA GLY A 258 32.17 -16.18 21.72
C GLY A 258 33.66 -16.02 22.03
N ASN A 259 34.53 -16.04 21.02
CA ASN A 259 35.95 -15.74 21.20
C ASN A 259 36.19 -14.24 21.16
N ILE A 260 37.18 -13.78 21.93
CA ILE A 260 37.53 -12.36 22.00
C ILE A 260 38.71 -12.09 21.07
N TRP A 261 38.50 -11.16 20.14
CA TRP A 261 39.53 -10.65 19.24
C TRP A 261 40.07 -9.33 19.77
N ILE A 262 41.39 -9.23 19.83
CA ILE A 262 42.12 -8.18 20.54
C ILE A 262 43.07 -7.52 19.57
N GLY A 263 42.81 -6.25 19.23
CA GLY A 263 43.67 -5.46 18.34
C GLY A 263 44.71 -4.68 19.13
N SER A 264 45.95 -4.69 18.65
CA SER A 264 47.09 -3.98 19.25
C SER A 264 47.91 -3.22 18.20
N ASP A 265 48.94 -2.52 18.66
CA ASP A 265 49.88 -1.80 17.76
C ASP A 265 50.74 -2.72 16.87
N ILE A 266 50.76 -4.03 17.13
CA ILE A 266 51.64 -4.99 16.44
C ILE A 266 50.92 -6.27 15.99
N GLY A 267 49.60 -6.22 15.81
CA GLY A 267 48.78 -7.30 15.28
C GLY A 267 47.60 -7.65 16.17
N ILE A 268 47.06 -8.85 15.98
CA ILE A 268 45.81 -9.29 16.60
C ILE A 268 46.04 -10.55 17.45
N SER A 269 45.44 -10.61 18.63
CA SER A 269 45.33 -11.81 19.45
C SER A 269 43.88 -12.30 19.49
N LYS A 270 43.64 -13.58 19.19
CA LYS A 270 42.35 -14.26 19.38
C LYS A 270 42.42 -15.11 20.65
N LEU A 271 41.59 -14.78 21.64
CA LEU A 271 41.43 -15.52 22.88
C LEU A 271 40.26 -16.50 22.75
N THR A 272 40.56 -17.80 22.84
CA THR A 272 39.60 -18.90 22.82
C THR A 272 39.63 -19.65 24.15
N GLU A 273 38.75 -20.65 24.33
CA GLU A 273 38.83 -21.56 25.49
C GLU A 273 40.12 -22.41 25.49
N SER A 274 40.75 -22.62 24.32
CA SER A 274 41.97 -23.41 24.17
C SER A 274 43.28 -22.62 24.33
N GLY A 275 43.22 -21.28 24.37
CA GLY A 275 44.39 -20.42 24.54
C GLY A 275 44.34 -19.13 23.71
N ILE A 276 45.50 -18.53 23.50
CA ILE A 276 45.65 -17.30 22.70
C ILE A 276 46.42 -17.63 21.41
N THR A 277 45.86 -17.23 20.27
CA THR A 277 46.48 -17.35 18.95
C THR A 277 46.70 -15.96 18.35
N ASN A 278 47.89 -15.71 17.80
CA ASN A 278 48.27 -14.39 17.30
C ASN A 278 48.34 -14.36 15.76
N TYR A 279 47.96 -13.22 15.18
CA TYR A 279 47.96 -12.98 13.74
C TYR A 279 48.66 -11.64 13.42
N THR A 280 49.54 -11.67 12.43
CA THR A 280 50.33 -10.53 11.92
C THR A 280 50.26 -10.46 10.39
N VAL A 281 50.98 -9.54 9.77
CA VAL A 281 51.19 -9.49 8.31
C VAL A 281 51.73 -10.81 7.77
N GLU A 282 52.52 -11.57 8.55
CA GLU A 282 52.99 -12.90 8.13
C GLU A 282 51.86 -13.92 7.94
N ASN A 283 50.72 -13.69 8.59
CA ASN A 283 49.52 -14.50 8.46
C ASN A 283 48.54 -13.99 7.40
N GLY A 284 48.84 -12.86 6.76
CA GLY A 284 48.03 -12.28 5.68
C GLY A 284 47.28 -10.99 6.04
N LEU A 285 47.49 -10.42 7.24
CA LEU A 285 47.00 -9.07 7.54
C LEU A 285 47.64 -8.03 6.60
N VAL A 286 46.91 -6.94 6.33
CA VAL A 286 47.43 -5.85 5.49
C VAL A 286 48.49 -5.01 6.22
N ASP A 287 48.34 -4.87 7.54
CA ASP A 287 49.20 -4.10 8.43
C ASP A 287 49.01 -4.59 9.87
N ASP A 288 50.07 -4.45 10.68
CA ASP A 288 50.09 -4.87 12.09
C ASP A 288 49.55 -3.77 13.02
N GLN A 289 49.48 -2.51 12.58
CA GLN A 289 48.90 -1.44 13.39
C GLN A 289 47.37 -1.49 13.37
N ILE A 290 46.76 -2.11 14.39
CA ILE A 290 45.31 -2.31 14.45
C ILE A 290 44.65 -1.14 15.18
N ASN A 291 43.76 -0.44 14.47
CA ASN A 291 42.99 0.68 15.04
C ASN A 291 41.62 0.23 15.54
N VAL A 292 40.94 -0.65 14.78
CA VAL A 292 39.57 -1.08 15.08
C VAL A 292 39.31 -2.49 14.55
N ILE A 293 38.52 -3.27 15.28
CA ILE A 293 38.02 -4.58 14.84
C ILE A 293 36.50 -4.61 15.03
N ALA A 294 35.77 -5.13 14.05
CA ALA A 294 34.33 -5.37 14.13
C ALA A 294 33.98 -6.76 13.58
N ALA A 295 33.25 -7.55 14.35
CA ALA A 295 32.61 -8.76 13.84
C ALA A 295 31.34 -8.39 13.06
N ASP A 296 31.19 -8.91 11.85
CA ASP A 296 29.93 -8.80 11.11
C ASP A 296 28.95 -9.91 11.52
N SER A 297 27.69 -9.68 11.21
CA SER A 297 26.60 -10.60 11.54
C SER A 297 26.63 -11.96 10.84
N TYR A 298 27.61 -12.17 9.95
CA TYR A 298 27.79 -13.38 9.16
C TYR A 298 29.07 -14.11 9.55
N GLY A 299 29.75 -13.67 10.63
CA GLY A 299 30.90 -14.35 11.20
C GLY A 299 32.25 -13.92 10.61
N ALA A 300 32.30 -12.93 9.72
CA ALA A 300 33.58 -12.38 9.29
C ALA A 300 34.07 -11.32 10.29
N ILE A 301 35.39 -11.27 10.48
CA ILE A 301 36.05 -10.28 11.33
C ILE A 301 36.70 -9.23 10.44
N TRP A 302 36.25 -7.98 10.58
CA TRP A 302 36.76 -6.83 9.84
C TRP A 302 37.76 -6.07 10.70
N ILE A 303 38.89 -5.72 10.11
CA ILE A 303 40.07 -5.24 10.81
C ILE A 303 40.54 -3.98 10.11
N GLY A 304 40.25 -2.83 10.72
CA GLY A 304 40.74 -1.53 10.28
C GLY A 304 42.14 -1.28 10.80
N THR A 305 43.07 -1.02 9.89
CA THR A 305 44.48 -0.81 10.22
C THR A 305 44.96 0.60 9.86
N GLY A 306 46.22 0.91 10.16
CA GLY A 306 46.87 2.14 9.72
C GLY A 306 47.02 2.26 8.19
N ASN A 307 47.11 1.14 7.48
CA ASN A 307 47.41 1.08 6.05
C ASN A 307 46.47 0.14 5.25
N GLY A 308 45.20 0.06 5.64
CA GLY A 308 44.16 -0.65 4.88
C GLY A 308 43.14 -1.35 5.76
N LEU A 309 42.29 -2.15 5.12
CA LEU A 309 41.26 -2.96 5.75
C LEU A 309 41.50 -4.43 5.45
N SER A 310 41.57 -5.27 6.48
CA SER A 310 41.58 -6.74 6.34
C SER A 310 40.23 -7.32 6.71
N LYS A 311 39.78 -8.31 5.96
CA LYS A 311 38.60 -9.14 6.28
C LYS A 311 39.04 -10.57 6.49
N CYS A 312 38.77 -11.10 7.68
CA CYS A 312 39.07 -12.46 8.08
C CYS A 312 37.80 -13.31 8.03
N VAL A 313 37.85 -14.44 7.32
CA VAL A 313 36.77 -15.44 7.28
C VAL A 313 37.33 -16.80 7.67
N GLN A 314 36.63 -17.50 8.56
CA GLN A 314 37.00 -18.86 8.97
C GLN A 314 36.49 -19.86 7.92
N GLN A 315 37.38 -20.74 7.43
CA GLN A 315 37.01 -21.76 6.44
C GLN A 315 36.51 -23.03 7.13
N GLU A 316 35.48 -23.69 6.57
CA GLU A 316 34.89 -24.91 7.15
C GLU A 316 35.86 -26.11 7.22
N ASN A 317 36.93 -26.11 6.41
CA ASN A 317 37.85 -27.25 6.27
C ASN A 317 39.32 -26.93 6.62
N ASP A 318 39.64 -25.71 7.05
CA ASP A 318 41.01 -25.31 7.38
C ASP A 318 41.05 -24.54 8.70
N TYR A 319 42.01 -24.87 9.57
CA TYR A 319 42.17 -24.22 10.88
C TYR A 319 42.84 -22.85 10.77
N THR A 320 43.29 -22.44 9.59
CA THR A 320 43.86 -21.11 9.34
C THR A 320 42.82 -20.14 8.79
N PRO A 321 42.67 -18.94 9.39
CA PRO A 321 41.78 -17.91 8.85
C PRO A 321 42.26 -17.40 7.49
N LEU A 322 41.32 -17.16 6.57
CA LEU A 322 41.60 -16.52 5.29
C LEU A 322 41.46 -15.00 5.43
N PHE A 323 42.54 -14.26 5.14
CA PHE A 323 42.54 -12.81 5.08
C PHE A 323 42.40 -12.30 3.64
N THR A 324 41.46 -11.38 3.43
CA THR A 324 41.34 -10.58 2.20
C THR A 324 41.59 -9.11 2.55
N ASN A 325 42.50 -8.47 1.81
CA ASN A 325 42.96 -7.12 2.12
C ASN A 325 42.44 -6.11 1.08
N TYR A 326 42.05 -4.93 1.56
CA TYR A 326 41.57 -3.83 0.76
C TYR A 326 42.37 -2.57 1.08
N THR A 327 42.80 -1.87 0.03
CA THR A 327 43.53 -0.60 0.10
C THR A 327 42.88 0.43 -0.83
N HIS A 328 43.47 1.61 -0.96
CA HIS A 328 43.07 2.66 -1.89
C HIS A 328 43.09 2.16 -3.34
N ALA A 329 44.01 1.24 -3.66
CA ALA A 329 44.06 0.58 -4.96
C ALA A 329 42.81 -0.29 -5.24
N ASN A 330 42.16 -0.79 -4.18
CA ASN A 330 40.94 -1.59 -4.24
C ASN A 330 39.65 -0.74 -4.10
N GLY A 331 39.76 0.60 -4.07
CA GLY A 331 38.60 1.50 -4.03
C GLY A 331 38.26 2.09 -2.66
N LEU A 332 39.03 1.82 -1.60
CA LEU A 332 38.91 2.59 -0.36
C LEU A 332 39.24 4.07 -0.60
N ALA A 333 38.57 4.99 0.08
CA ALA A 333 38.89 6.42 -0.05
C ALA A 333 40.31 6.73 0.43
N VAL A 334 40.70 6.18 1.58
CA VAL A 334 42.02 6.31 2.21
C VAL A 334 42.30 5.04 3.02
N ASP A 335 43.57 4.65 3.12
CA ASP A 335 44.01 3.41 3.79
C ASP A 335 43.94 3.46 5.33
N ALA A 336 44.05 4.65 5.92
CA ALA A 336 44.00 4.83 7.36
C ALA A 336 42.56 4.71 7.89
N ILE A 337 42.22 3.51 8.38
CA ILE A 337 40.89 3.18 8.92
C ILE A 337 40.83 3.53 10.41
N THR A 338 39.76 4.21 10.82
CA THR A 338 39.58 4.69 12.21
C THR A 338 38.43 4.01 12.93
N THR A 339 37.37 3.61 12.22
CA THR A 339 36.18 3.02 12.82
C THR A 339 35.44 2.12 11.83
N LEU A 340 34.71 1.14 12.35
CA LEU A 340 33.90 0.20 11.59
C LEU A 340 32.52 0.07 12.25
N THR A 341 31.45 0.02 11.45
CA THR A 341 30.11 -0.33 11.93
C THR A 341 29.33 -1.05 10.85
N GLU A 342 28.58 -2.09 11.21
CA GLU A 342 27.68 -2.78 10.30
C GLU A 342 26.32 -2.04 10.27
N ASP A 343 25.68 -1.96 9.11
CA ASP A 343 24.27 -1.54 9.00
C ASP A 343 23.31 -2.75 9.12
N PRO A 344 21.99 -2.53 9.35
CA PRO A 344 21.03 -3.63 9.47
C PRO A 344 21.00 -4.58 8.25
N SER A 345 21.32 -4.05 7.07
CA SER A 345 21.41 -4.80 5.81
C SER A 345 22.72 -5.59 5.65
N GLY A 346 23.65 -5.51 6.60
CA GLY A 346 24.91 -6.26 6.58
C GLY A 346 26.03 -5.64 5.74
N ASN A 347 25.92 -4.36 5.36
CA ASN A 347 27.03 -3.62 4.76
C ASN A 347 27.95 -3.08 5.85
N MET A 348 29.23 -3.03 5.55
CA MET A 348 30.23 -2.50 6.47
C MET A 348 30.51 -1.03 6.14
N TRP A 349 30.31 -0.14 7.11
CA TRP A 349 30.62 1.28 7.03
C TRP A 349 31.95 1.55 7.71
N ILE A 350 32.85 2.19 6.97
CA ILE A 350 34.26 2.30 7.28
C ILE A 350 34.61 3.77 7.37
N GLY A 351 34.89 4.27 8.58
CA GLY A 351 35.39 5.62 8.77
C GLY A 351 36.89 5.68 8.49
N THR A 352 37.32 6.77 7.86
CA THR A 352 38.73 6.98 7.50
C THR A 352 39.26 8.29 8.07
N ARG A 353 40.59 8.38 8.22
CA ARG A 353 41.24 9.53 8.85
C ARG A 353 41.12 10.84 8.07
N ASN A 354 40.86 10.82 6.76
CA ASN A 354 40.68 12.03 5.92
C ASN A 354 39.96 11.75 4.58
N GLY A 355 39.34 10.59 4.42
CA GLY A 355 38.65 10.18 3.18
C GLY A 355 37.12 10.15 3.32
N GLY A 356 36.59 10.58 4.46
CA GLY A 356 35.18 10.44 4.82
C GLY A 356 34.83 9.01 5.21
N VAL A 357 33.65 8.56 4.81
CA VAL A 357 33.12 7.23 5.10
C VAL A 357 33.07 6.40 3.81
N CYS A 358 33.61 5.19 3.85
CA CYS A 358 33.47 4.20 2.79
C CYS A 358 32.42 3.17 3.21
N LYS A 359 31.41 2.95 2.38
CA LYS A 359 30.47 1.84 2.54
C LYS A 359 30.94 0.67 1.66
N TYR A 360 31.31 -0.44 2.28
CA TYR A 360 31.49 -1.72 1.60
C TYR A 360 30.10 -2.28 1.28
N ASN A 361 29.70 -2.25 0.02
CA ASN A 361 28.47 -2.89 -0.40
C ASN A 361 28.68 -4.41 -0.42
N ARG A 362 27.86 -5.13 0.36
CA ARG A 362 27.88 -6.59 0.33
C ARG A 362 27.32 -7.05 -1.03
N ASN A 363 28.22 -7.28 -2.00
CA ASN A 363 27.86 -7.65 -3.37
C ASN A 363 27.20 -9.04 -3.42
N PHE A 364 25.87 -9.07 -3.25
CA PHE A 364 25.03 -10.21 -3.59
C PHE A 364 24.88 -10.35 -5.12
N LEU A 365 25.25 -9.31 -5.89
CA LEU A 365 25.19 -9.28 -7.34
C LEU A 365 26.52 -8.79 -7.90
N THR A 366 27.15 -9.60 -8.76
CA THR A 366 28.37 -9.25 -9.50
C THR A 366 28.09 -9.32 -10.99
N LYS A 367 28.55 -8.34 -11.77
CA LYS A 367 28.37 -8.26 -13.22
C LYS A 367 29.72 -8.31 -13.93
N TYR A 368 29.96 -9.37 -14.71
CA TYR A 368 31.13 -9.46 -15.58
C TYR A 368 30.80 -8.98 -16.98
N SER A 369 31.71 -8.22 -17.59
CA SER A 369 31.53 -7.62 -18.90
C SER A 369 32.79 -7.73 -19.75
N LYS A 370 32.74 -7.19 -20.97
CA LYS A 370 33.88 -7.17 -21.89
C LYS A 370 35.11 -6.45 -21.33
N SER A 371 34.95 -5.45 -20.48
CA SER A 371 36.09 -4.78 -19.82
C SER A 371 36.84 -5.70 -18.85
N LEU A 372 36.18 -6.75 -18.37
CA LEU A 372 36.72 -7.73 -17.41
C LEU A 372 37.24 -9.01 -18.11
N GLY A 373 37.43 -8.97 -19.43
CA GLY A 373 37.98 -10.10 -20.20
C GLY A 373 36.94 -11.08 -20.75
N LEU A 374 35.65 -10.92 -20.43
CA LEU A 374 34.57 -11.73 -21.01
C LEU A 374 34.15 -11.21 -22.40
N GLY A 375 34.78 -11.72 -23.45
CA GLY A 375 34.56 -11.28 -24.83
C GLY A 375 33.51 -12.09 -25.59
N GLY A 376 32.31 -11.55 -25.83
CA GLY A 376 31.30 -12.21 -26.65
C GLY A 376 30.11 -11.29 -26.88
N ARG A 377 29.22 -11.63 -27.82
CA ARG A 377 27.98 -10.86 -28.01
C ARG A 377 26.91 -11.21 -26.98
N GLN A 378 26.78 -12.50 -26.68
CA GLN A 378 25.73 -13.08 -25.85
C GLN A 378 26.30 -14.29 -25.11
N ILE A 379 25.84 -14.51 -23.88
CA ILE A 379 26.19 -15.69 -23.08
C ILE A 379 25.04 -16.69 -23.20
N MET A 380 25.36 -17.89 -23.69
CA MET A 380 24.36 -18.91 -23.99
C MET A 380 24.32 -20.01 -22.95
N ALA A 381 25.46 -20.31 -22.33
CA ALA A 381 25.57 -21.41 -21.38
C ALA A 381 26.64 -21.11 -20.33
N VAL A 382 26.40 -21.59 -19.11
CA VAL A 382 27.35 -21.58 -18.00
C VAL A 382 27.34 -22.96 -17.38
N ASN A 383 28.52 -23.50 -17.06
CA ASN A 383 28.66 -24.75 -16.31
C ASN A 383 29.91 -24.71 -15.43
N GLN A 384 30.01 -25.60 -14.44
CA GLN A 384 31.15 -25.70 -13.53
C GLN A 384 31.89 -27.02 -13.75
N ASP A 385 33.21 -26.99 -13.82
CA ASP A 385 34.02 -28.22 -13.87
C ASP A 385 34.21 -28.85 -12.47
N LYS A 386 34.85 -30.02 -12.45
CA LYS A 386 35.10 -30.76 -11.20
C LYS A 386 36.03 -30.03 -10.23
N ASP A 387 36.90 -29.16 -10.75
CA ASP A 387 37.90 -28.40 -9.98
C ASP A 387 37.31 -27.06 -9.48
N GLY A 388 36.05 -26.76 -9.82
CA GLY A 388 35.33 -25.58 -9.35
C GLY A 388 35.40 -24.38 -10.30
N HIS A 389 36.09 -24.48 -11.44
CA HIS A 389 36.14 -23.39 -12.41
C HIS A 389 34.85 -23.31 -13.23
N TYR A 390 34.49 -22.11 -13.65
CA TYR A 390 33.29 -21.86 -14.43
C TYR A 390 33.62 -21.77 -15.91
N TRP A 391 32.79 -22.36 -16.76
CA TRP A 391 32.94 -22.35 -18.20
C TRP A 391 31.73 -21.67 -18.82
N ILE A 392 31.98 -20.63 -19.63
CA ILE A 392 30.99 -19.72 -20.18
C ILE A 392 31.01 -19.80 -21.71
N GLY A 393 29.93 -20.28 -22.30
CA GLY A 393 29.74 -20.38 -23.75
C GLY A 393 29.16 -19.08 -24.29
N THR A 394 29.74 -18.56 -25.38
CA THR A 394 29.34 -17.29 -25.97
C THR A 394 29.07 -17.40 -27.47
N ILE A 395 28.33 -16.42 -28.00
CA ILE A 395 28.20 -16.19 -29.44
C ILE A 395 29.35 -15.32 -29.93
N GLY A 396 30.11 -15.85 -30.89
CA GLY A 396 31.25 -15.23 -31.58
C GLY A 396 32.56 -15.22 -30.79
N GLY A 397 32.54 -15.49 -29.49
CA GLY A 397 33.70 -15.42 -28.60
C GLY A 397 34.34 -16.75 -28.26
N GLY A 398 33.71 -17.88 -28.57
CA GLY A 398 34.11 -19.21 -28.09
C GLY A 398 33.70 -19.46 -26.64
N VAL A 399 34.54 -20.16 -25.90
CA VAL A 399 34.32 -20.50 -24.48
C VAL A 399 35.31 -19.75 -23.60
N PHE A 400 34.84 -19.25 -22.47
CA PHE A 400 35.68 -18.66 -21.44
C PHE A 400 35.70 -19.54 -20.20
N LYS A 401 36.89 -19.91 -19.74
CA LYS A 401 37.10 -20.50 -18.42
C LYS A 401 37.36 -19.38 -17.42
N TYR A 402 36.63 -19.35 -16.31
CA TYR A 402 36.83 -18.44 -15.19
C TYR A 402 37.31 -19.23 -13.98
N ASP A 403 38.49 -18.90 -13.46
CA ASP A 403 39.10 -19.62 -12.34
C ASP A 403 38.75 -19.05 -10.96
N GLY A 404 37.91 -18.01 -10.92
CA GLY A 404 37.64 -17.23 -9.70
C GLY A 404 38.30 -15.86 -9.73
N HIS A 405 39.32 -15.67 -10.57
CA HIS A 405 40.07 -14.42 -10.71
C HIS A 405 40.19 -13.93 -12.16
N HIS A 406 40.45 -14.82 -13.10
CA HIS A 406 40.76 -14.51 -14.50
C HIS A 406 39.89 -15.28 -15.48
N PHE A 407 39.60 -14.64 -16.62
CA PHE A 407 38.97 -15.29 -17.77
C PHE A 407 40.02 -15.75 -18.80
N PHE A 408 39.98 -17.03 -19.14
CA PHE A 408 40.80 -17.64 -20.19
C PHE A 408 39.93 -18.00 -21.39
N ASN A 409 40.28 -17.51 -22.57
CA ASN A 409 39.51 -17.74 -23.79
C ASN A 409 40.01 -18.97 -24.58
N TYR A 410 39.07 -19.83 -24.96
CA TYR A 410 39.25 -20.93 -25.91
C TYR A 410 38.37 -20.68 -27.14
N ASN A 411 38.99 -20.41 -28.28
CA ASN A 411 38.31 -20.25 -29.56
C ASN A 411 38.84 -21.25 -30.60
N THR A 412 38.48 -21.07 -31.86
CA THR A 412 38.89 -21.97 -32.96
C THR A 412 40.41 -22.10 -33.11
N ARG A 413 41.19 -21.08 -32.71
CA ARG A 413 42.66 -21.15 -32.69
C ARG A 413 43.20 -22.08 -31.60
N GLN A 414 42.44 -22.31 -30.54
CA GLN A 414 42.77 -23.23 -29.45
C GLN A 414 42.18 -24.64 -29.66
N GLY A 415 41.52 -24.90 -30.79
CA GLY A 415 41.02 -26.22 -31.16
C GLY A 415 39.51 -26.41 -31.04
N LEU A 416 38.76 -25.38 -30.61
CA LEU A 416 37.29 -25.42 -30.57
C LEU A 416 36.71 -25.50 -32.00
N ALA A 417 35.66 -26.29 -32.22
CA ALA A 417 35.09 -26.47 -33.56
C ALA A 417 34.47 -25.18 -34.17
N SER A 418 33.84 -24.35 -33.35
CA SER A 418 33.24 -23.08 -33.76
C SER A 418 33.25 -22.06 -32.62
N GLY A 419 33.25 -20.78 -32.97
CA GLY A 419 33.20 -19.67 -32.01
C GLY A 419 31.82 -19.41 -31.41
N ASP A 420 30.78 -20.07 -31.91
CA ASP A 420 29.42 -19.99 -31.39
C ASP A 420 29.12 -21.24 -30.55
N VAL A 421 29.05 -21.05 -29.23
CA VAL A 421 28.80 -22.13 -28.27
C VAL A 421 27.46 -21.93 -27.59
N PHE A 422 26.58 -22.92 -27.71
CA PHE A 422 25.20 -22.86 -27.25
C PHE A 422 24.95 -23.67 -25.97
N SER A 423 25.70 -24.75 -25.75
CA SER A 423 25.54 -25.63 -24.59
C SER A 423 26.88 -26.14 -24.05
N ILE A 424 26.91 -26.44 -22.75
CA ILE A 424 28.07 -26.98 -22.05
C ILE A 424 27.60 -28.10 -21.12
N LEU A 425 28.19 -29.28 -21.25
CA LEU A 425 27.93 -30.45 -20.40
C LEU A 425 29.23 -30.96 -19.79
N LEU A 426 29.24 -31.14 -18.47
CA LEU A 426 30.26 -31.93 -17.78
C LEU A 426 29.78 -33.39 -17.73
N ASP A 427 30.54 -34.32 -18.30
CA ASP A 427 30.23 -35.75 -18.21
C ASP A 427 30.76 -36.37 -16.90
N HIS A 428 30.32 -37.59 -16.58
CA HIS A 428 30.73 -38.34 -15.39
C HIS A 428 32.24 -38.65 -15.34
N ASP A 429 32.93 -38.65 -16.48
CA ASP A 429 34.38 -38.86 -16.55
C ASP A 429 35.17 -37.55 -16.32
N GLY A 430 34.46 -36.42 -16.21
CA GLY A 430 35.02 -35.10 -15.99
C GLY A 430 35.46 -34.36 -17.26
N ASN A 431 35.04 -34.83 -18.44
CA ASN A 431 35.25 -34.11 -19.70
C ASN A 431 34.15 -33.07 -19.92
N LEU A 432 34.51 -31.99 -20.60
CA LEU A 432 33.57 -30.95 -21.00
C LEU A 432 33.17 -31.14 -22.46
N TRP A 433 31.87 -31.08 -22.72
CA TRP A 433 31.29 -31.16 -24.05
C TRP A 433 30.66 -29.82 -24.40
N PHE A 434 31.17 -29.20 -25.46
CA PHE A 434 30.71 -27.91 -25.96
C PHE A 434 29.86 -28.14 -27.20
N GLY A 435 28.57 -27.83 -27.10
CA GLY A 435 27.67 -27.82 -28.25
C GLY A 435 27.85 -26.54 -29.04
N CYS A 436 28.35 -26.65 -30.27
CA CYS A 436 28.65 -25.51 -31.13
C CYS A 436 27.68 -25.42 -32.32
N LEU A 437 27.83 -24.40 -33.17
CA LEU A 437 27.13 -24.35 -34.45
C LEU A 437 27.61 -25.48 -35.37
N GLY A 438 26.73 -26.45 -35.66
CA GLY A 438 26.97 -27.57 -36.58
C GLY A 438 27.99 -28.61 -36.10
N SER A 439 28.43 -28.56 -34.84
CA SER A 439 29.51 -29.40 -34.33
C SER A 439 29.47 -29.55 -32.81
N ILE A 440 30.16 -30.55 -32.29
CA ILE A 440 30.36 -30.77 -30.85
C ILE A 440 31.86 -30.85 -30.58
N SER A 441 32.36 -30.12 -29.59
CA SER A 441 33.77 -30.18 -29.18
C SER A 441 33.88 -30.82 -27.79
N LYS A 442 34.57 -31.95 -27.67
CA LYS A 442 34.92 -32.58 -26.39
C LYS A 442 36.27 -32.07 -25.91
N PHE A 443 36.38 -31.70 -24.65
CA PHE A 443 37.62 -31.27 -24.00
C PHE A 443 37.92 -32.15 -22.80
N ASP A 444 39.08 -32.80 -22.82
CA ASP A 444 39.56 -33.73 -21.78
C ASP A 444 40.38 -33.04 -20.67
N GLY A 445 40.42 -31.71 -20.67
CA GLY A 445 41.29 -30.90 -19.79
C GLY A 445 42.61 -30.48 -20.46
N LYS A 446 42.97 -31.05 -21.61
CA LYS A 446 44.21 -30.74 -22.34
C LYS A 446 43.98 -30.44 -23.81
N THR A 447 43.14 -31.21 -24.49
CA THR A 447 42.94 -31.16 -25.95
C THR A 447 41.47 -31.21 -26.34
N PHE A 448 41.15 -30.64 -27.51
CA PHE A 448 39.82 -30.69 -28.10
C PHE A 448 39.72 -31.82 -29.13
N THR A 449 38.64 -32.59 -29.06
CA THR A 449 38.20 -33.54 -30.08
C THR A 449 36.87 -33.07 -30.65
N ASN A 450 36.82 -32.81 -31.96
CA ASN A 450 35.66 -32.22 -32.62
C ASN A 450 34.89 -33.26 -33.43
N TYR A 451 33.57 -33.26 -33.28
CA TYR A 451 32.62 -34.07 -34.05
C TYR A 451 31.80 -33.15 -34.95
N THR A 452 31.67 -33.52 -36.22
CA THR A 452 31.02 -32.75 -37.30
C THR A 452 30.05 -33.63 -38.08
N SER A 453 29.57 -33.15 -39.23
CA SER A 453 28.67 -33.91 -40.12
C SER A 453 29.27 -35.23 -40.61
N ASP A 454 30.59 -35.34 -40.67
CA ASP A 454 31.30 -36.59 -41.01
C ASP A 454 31.00 -37.72 -40.01
N GLN A 455 30.61 -37.39 -38.77
CA GLN A 455 30.25 -38.34 -37.72
C GLN A 455 28.71 -38.46 -37.53
N GLY A 456 27.92 -37.91 -38.45
CA GLY A 456 26.46 -38.04 -38.45
C GLY A 456 25.70 -36.91 -37.73
N LEU A 457 26.37 -35.78 -37.44
CA LEU A 457 25.73 -34.57 -36.92
C LEU A 457 25.13 -33.72 -38.07
N PRO A 458 24.12 -32.87 -37.78
CA PRO A 458 23.50 -32.03 -38.81
C PRO A 458 24.40 -30.85 -39.19
N GLU A 459 24.57 -30.61 -40.49
CA GLU A 459 25.23 -29.39 -40.97
C GLU A 459 24.39 -28.16 -40.60
N TRP A 460 25.05 -27.11 -40.12
CA TRP A 460 24.44 -25.80 -39.82
C TRP A 460 23.32 -25.79 -38.75
N SER A 461 23.21 -26.82 -37.90
CA SER A 461 22.30 -26.80 -36.75
C SER A 461 23.05 -26.55 -35.44
N GLY A 462 22.54 -25.64 -34.59
CA GLY A 462 23.10 -25.40 -33.26
C GLY A 462 22.75 -26.54 -32.31
N ILE A 463 23.73 -26.93 -31.48
CA ILE A 463 23.53 -27.88 -30.39
C ILE A 463 23.04 -27.13 -29.14
N LEU A 464 21.73 -27.04 -28.97
CA LEU A 464 21.07 -26.09 -28.07
C LEU A 464 21.15 -26.48 -26.59
N ASN A 465 21.08 -27.77 -26.30
CA ASN A 465 21.14 -28.30 -24.94
C ASN A 465 21.73 -29.72 -24.97
N SER A 466 22.27 -30.14 -23.84
CA SER A 466 23.01 -31.39 -23.72
C SER A 466 22.88 -31.96 -22.32
N ILE A 467 22.60 -33.26 -22.20
CA ILE A 467 22.59 -33.97 -20.91
C ILE A 467 23.23 -35.35 -21.03
N GLN A 468 23.68 -35.90 -19.91
CA GLN A 468 24.06 -37.31 -19.80
C GLN A 468 22.93 -38.07 -19.08
N ASP A 469 22.50 -39.19 -19.66
CA ASP A 469 21.50 -40.06 -19.02
C ASP A 469 22.15 -40.96 -17.95
N LYS A 470 21.31 -41.56 -17.09
CA LYS A 470 21.73 -42.51 -16.04
C LYS A 470 22.49 -43.74 -16.58
N GLN A 471 22.43 -44.03 -17.87
CA GLN A 471 23.17 -45.12 -18.52
C GLN A 471 24.50 -44.66 -19.12
N GLY A 472 24.85 -43.37 -18.99
CA GLY A 472 26.10 -42.78 -19.47
C GLY A 472 26.03 -42.27 -20.91
N ASN A 473 24.91 -42.38 -21.62
CA ASN A 473 24.78 -41.85 -22.98
C ASN A 473 24.58 -40.34 -22.95
N LEU A 474 25.13 -39.66 -23.94
CA LEU A 474 24.97 -38.22 -24.09
C LEU A 474 23.83 -37.93 -25.06
N TRP A 475 23.01 -36.94 -24.73
CA TRP A 475 21.89 -36.50 -25.55
C TRP A 475 22.09 -35.03 -25.91
N PHE A 476 21.90 -34.69 -27.17
CA PHE A 476 22.12 -33.37 -27.73
C PHE A 476 20.88 -32.92 -28.51
N THR A 477 20.25 -31.82 -28.10
CA THR A 477 19.09 -31.26 -28.79
C THR A 477 19.53 -30.28 -29.87
N THR A 478 18.83 -30.27 -31.00
CA THR A 478 19.13 -29.40 -32.14
C THR A 478 17.84 -28.87 -32.77
N TRP A 479 17.95 -27.89 -33.66
CA TRP A 479 16.81 -27.46 -34.50
C TRP A 479 16.38 -28.54 -35.51
N ASN A 480 17.18 -29.60 -35.70
CA ASN A 480 16.90 -30.71 -36.60
C ASN A 480 16.91 -32.05 -35.85
N GLY A 481 16.08 -32.15 -34.80
CA GLY A 481 15.89 -33.33 -33.97
C GLY A 481 16.88 -33.43 -32.81
N THR A 482 16.86 -34.58 -32.14
CA THR A 482 17.76 -34.88 -31.02
C THR A 482 18.72 -36.00 -31.41
N TYR A 483 19.97 -35.91 -30.95
CA TYR A 483 21.01 -36.89 -31.22
C TYR A 483 21.44 -37.56 -29.91
N LYS A 484 21.48 -38.89 -29.92
CA LYS A 484 22.03 -39.69 -28.83
C LYS A 484 23.42 -40.18 -29.22
N PHE A 485 24.41 -39.99 -28.35
CA PHE A 485 25.75 -40.52 -28.47
C PHE A 485 25.99 -41.62 -27.44
N ASP A 486 26.32 -42.81 -27.91
CA ASP A 486 26.56 -44.00 -27.07
C ASP A 486 28.04 -44.22 -26.71
N GLY A 487 28.91 -43.25 -27.05
CA GLY A 487 30.36 -43.35 -26.92
C GLY A 487 31.07 -43.68 -28.23
N ASN A 488 30.36 -44.25 -29.22
CA ASN A 488 30.92 -44.64 -30.51
C ASN A 488 30.25 -43.92 -31.69
N SER A 489 28.93 -43.77 -31.67
CA SER A 489 28.16 -43.25 -32.81
C SER A 489 26.99 -42.35 -32.39
N PHE A 490 26.61 -41.44 -33.28
CA PHE A 490 25.42 -40.59 -33.10
C PHE A 490 24.20 -41.24 -33.74
N ARG A 491 23.10 -41.29 -32.99
CA ARG A 491 21.79 -41.74 -33.44
C ARG A 491 20.79 -40.58 -33.43
N HIS A 492 20.15 -40.33 -34.57
CA HIS A 492 19.17 -39.27 -34.74
C HIS A 492 17.75 -39.70 -34.34
N PHE A 493 17.05 -38.81 -33.65
CA PHE A 493 15.65 -38.91 -33.25
C PHE A 493 14.88 -37.70 -33.76
N SER A 494 13.81 -37.96 -34.52
CA SER A 494 12.95 -36.98 -35.17
C SER A 494 11.47 -37.31 -34.94
N THR A 495 10.57 -36.56 -35.56
CA THR A 495 9.13 -36.89 -35.60
C THR A 495 8.87 -38.30 -36.15
N GLY A 496 9.72 -38.83 -37.03
CA GLY A 496 9.65 -40.20 -37.51
C GLY A 496 9.90 -41.26 -36.42
N GLN A 497 10.47 -40.86 -35.28
CA GLN A 497 10.70 -41.71 -34.09
C GLN A 497 9.73 -41.38 -32.93
N GLY A 498 8.67 -40.60 -33.20
CA GLY A 498 7.59 -40.33 -32.25
C GLY A 498 7.67 -39.00 -31.51
N LEU A 499 8.73 -38.21 -31.71
CA LEU A 499 8.80 -36.84 -31.16
C LEU A 499 7.70 -35.95 -31.74
N VAL A 500 7.22 -34.99 -30.95
CA VAL A 500 6.18 -34.05 -31.39
C VAL A 500 6.69 -33.06 -32.44
N THR A 501 7.98 -32.68 -32.36
CA THR A 501 8.64 -31.78 -33.29
C THR A 501 10.09 -32.18 -33.52
N ASN A 502 10.68 -31.70 -34.63
CA ASN A 502 12.12 -31.74 -34.86
C ASN A 502 12.83 -30.56 -34.20
N GLN A 503 12.14 -29.47 -33.85
CA GLN A 503 12.78 -28.34 -33.18
C GLN A 503 12.88 -28.56 -31.68
N THR A 504 13.76 -29.48 -31.27
CA THR A 504 14.00 -29.76 -29.85
C THR A 504 14.98 -28.75 -29.28
N VAL A 505 14.59 -28.04 -28.24
CA VAL A 505 15.40 -26.99 -27.60
C VAL A 505 15.86 -27.41 -26.20
N SER A 506 15.06 -28.19 -25.47
CA SER A 506 15.35 -28.59 -24.09
C SER A 506 15.24 -30.10 -23.92
N VAL A 507 16.04 -30.65 -23.00
CA VAL A 507 16.02 -32.07 -22.65
C VAL A 507 16.29 -32.24 -21.15
N ILE A 508 15.53 -33.11 -20.49
CA ILE A 508 15.80 -33.59 -19.12
C ILE A 508 15.50 -35.09 -19.01
N GLN A 509 16.09 -35.76 -18.02
CA GLN A 509 15.69 -37.11 -17.63
C GLN A 509 14.97 -37.04 -16.27
N ASP A 510 13.77 -37.61 -16.18
CA ASP A 510 12.99 -37.63 -14.94
C ASP A 510 13.51 -38.70 -13.94
N GLN A 511 13.03 -38.64 -12.69
CA GLN A 511 13.40 -39.61 -11.65
C GLN A 511 13.10 -41.06 -12.05
N ASN A 512 12.05 -41.28 -12.84
CA ASN A 512 11.61 -42.58 -13.35
C ASN A 512 12.43 -43.06 -14.57
N GLY A 513 13.35 -42.24 -15.08
CA GLY A 513 14.21 -42.56 -16.21
C GLY A 513 13.60 -42.27 -17.59
N ASN A 514 12.43 -41.62 -17.66
CA ASN A 514 11.89 -41.15 -18.93
C ASN A 514 12.64 -39.88 -19.37
N MET A 515 12.83 -39.74 -20.68
CA MET A 515 13.41 -38.56 -21.29
C MET A 515 12.29 -37.60 -21.68
N TRP A 516 12.46 -36.33 -21.35
CA TRP A 516 11.53 -35.28 -21.75
C TRP A 516 12.22 -34.36 -22.74
N PHE A 517 11.59 -34.14 -23.89
CA PHE A 517 12.09 -33.28 -24.96
C PHE A 517 11.12 -32.11 -25.17
N GLY A 518 11.58 -30.90 -24.91
CA GLY A 518 10.81 -29.67 -25.12
C GLY A 518 11.24 -28.95 -26.39
N GLY A 519 10.28 -28.39 -27.12
CA GLY A 519 10.44 -27.72 -28.40
C GLY A 519 9.16 -26.97 -28.74
N GLU A 520 8.71 -27.05 -29.99
CA GLU A 520 7.30 -26.86 -30.36
C GLU A 520 6.45 -28.06 -29.89
N GLY A 521 6.09 -28.06 -28.62
CA GLY A 521 5.44 -29.15 -27.90
C GLY A 521 6.37 -29.83 -26.90
N LEU A 522 5.83 -30.78 -26.14
CA LEU A 522 6.59 -31.55 -25.16
C LEU A 522 6.39 -33.05 -25.40
N SER A 523 7.48 -33.80 -25.50
CA SER A 523 7.45 -35.26 -25.66
C SER A 523 8.05 -35.94 -24.44
N LYS A 524 7.26 -36.79 -23.77
CA LYS A 524 7.74 -37.77 -22.79
C LYS A 524 8.07 -39.06 -23.53
N TRP A 525 9.35 -39.38 -23.60
CA TRP A 525 9.88 -40.53 -24.32
C TRP A 525 10.45 -41.56 -23.34
N ASN A 526 10.10 -42.82 -23.56
CA ASN A 526 10.85 -43.94 -23.03
C ASN A 526 11.06 -44.98 -24.14
N PRO A 527 11.93 -45.98 -23.95
CA PRO A 527 12.21 -46.98 -24.99
C PRO A 527 11.00 -47.81 -25.46
N LYS A 528 9.85 -47.77 -24.76
CA LYS A 528 8.65 -48.57 -25.04
C LYS A 528 7.46 -47.75 -25.54
N THR A 529 7.35 -46.49 -25.16
CA THR A 529 6.19 -45.62 -25.34
C THR A 529 6.63 -44.17 -25.48
N VAL A 530 5.93 -43.40 -26.32
CA VAL A 530 6.12 -41.96 -26.47
C VAL A 530 4.76 -41.29 -26.26
N LEU A 531 4.71 -40.31 -25.35
CA LEU A 531 3.53 -39.51 -25.04
C LEU A 531 3.82 -38.05 -25.38
N ASN A 532 2.94 -37.42 -26.16
CA ASN A 532 3.12 -36.06 -26.65
C ASN A 532 2.06 -35.13 -26.05
N TYR A 533 2.51 -34.01 -25.51
CA TYR A 533 1.67 -32.92 -25.01
C TYR A 533 1.69 -31.79 -26.04
N SER A 534 0.50 -31.39 -26.49
CA SER A 534 0.29 -30.33 -27.49
C SER A 534 -0.78 -29.34 -27.01
N ALA A 535 -1.15 -28.37 -27.85
CA ALA A 535 -2.30 -27.50 -27.57
C ALA A 535 -3.59 -28.30 -27.27
N ALA A 536 -3.78 -29.46 -27.93
CA ALA A 536 -4.91 -30.36 -27.66
C ALA A 536 -4.87 -31.00 -26.26
N SER A 537 -3.71 -31.04 -25.61
CA SER A 537 -3.51 -31.54 -24.25
C SER A 537 -3.66 -30.46 -23.19
N GLY A 538 -3.99 -29.22 -23.57
CA GLY A 538 -4.11 -28.07 -22.65
C GLY A 538 -2.83 -27.24 -22.47
N MET A 539 -1.79 -27.46 -23.28
CA MET A 539 -0.59 -26.61 -23.24
C MET A 539 -0.89 -25.20 -23.76
N PRO A 540 -0.55 -24.13 -23.02
CA PRO A 540 -0.97 -22.77 -23.36
C PRO A 540 -0.15 -22.14 -24.50
N CYS A 541 1.00 -22.70 -24.83
CA CYS A 541 1.93 -22.22 -25.85
C CYS A 541 2.62 -23.42 -26.52
N PRO A 542 2.97 -23.35 -27.82
CA PRO A 542 3.75 -24.40 -28.45
C PRO A 542 5.20 -24.43 -27.96
N GLU A 543 5.82 -23.31 -27.62
CA GLU A 543 7.27 -23.26 -27.37
C GLU A 543 7.65 -23.50 -25.91
N MET A 544 8.40 -24.57 -25.64
CA MET A 544 8.89 -25.00 -24.33
C MET A 544 10.40 -24.78 -24.18
N PRO A 545 10.84 -23.54 -23.89
CA PRO A 545 12.25 -23.17 -23.92
C PRO A 545 13.11 -23.86 -22.87
N SER A 546 12.56 -24.31 -21.76
CA SER A 546 13.36 -24.92 -20.69
C SER A 546 12.50 -25.83 -19.82
N LEU A 547 13.13 -26.89 -19.31
CA LEU A 547 12.50 -27.94 -18.51
C LEU A 547 13.27 -28.14 -17.21
N CYS A 548 12.57 -28.40 -16.11
CA CYS A 548 13.14 -28.94 -14.88
C CYS A 548 12.14 -29.85 -14.16
N GLU A 549 12.64 -30.75 -13.30
CA GLU A 549 11.82 -31.63 -12.47
C GLU A 549 12.00 -31.29 -11.00
N ASP A 550 10.90 -31.08 -10.26
CA ASP A 550 10.92 -30.77 -8.82
C ASP A 550 11.12 -32.02 -7.93
N ALA A 551 11.21 -31.85 -6.61
CA ALA A 551 11.41 -32.96 -5.66
C ALA A 551 10.27 -33.97 -5.68
N SER A 552 9.07 -33.51 -6.01
CA SER A 552 7.85 -34.32 -6.03
C SER A 552 7.64 -35.03 -7.37
N GLY A 553 8.55 -34.87 -8.34
CA GLY A 553 8.46 -35.49 -9.66
C GLY A 553 7.56 -34.77 -10.65
N ASN A 554 7.18 -33.51 -10.39
CA ASN A 554 6.44 -32.70 -11.36
C ASN A 554 7.41 -32.07 -12.35
N ILE A 555 6.98 -32.00 -13.61
CA ILE A 555 7.74 -31.35 -14.67
C ILE A 555 7.29 -29.90 -14.81
N TRP A 556 8.26 -29.00 -14.79
CA TRP A 556 8.06 -27.58 -14.93
C TRP A 556 8.63 -27.10 -16.26
N THR A 557 7.88 -26.23 -16.94
CA THR A 557 8.30 -25.63 -18.21
C THR A 557 7.94 -24.16 -18.28
N GLY A 558 8.86 -23.38 -18.83
CA GLY A 558 8.63 -21.97 -19.13
C GLY A 558 7.84 -21.83 -20.43
N THR A 559 7.27 -20.67 -20.67
CA THR A 559 6.62 -20.35 -21.94
C THR A 559 6.97 -18.93 -22.39
N TYR A 560 6.72 -18.61 -23.67
CA TYR A 560 6.82 -17.25 -24.20
C TYR A 560 5.51 -16.48 -24.03
N GLY A 561 5.39 -15.75 -22.92
CA GLY A 561 4.28 -14.83 -22.67
C GLY A 561 3.02 -15.47 -22.08
N LYS A 562 3.03 -16.76 -21.75
CA LYS A 562 1.91 -17.48 -21.11
C LYS A 562 2.19 -17.95 -19.69
N GLY A 563 3.37 -17.63 -19.14
CA GLY A 563 3.74 -17.94 -17.76
C GLY A 563 4.47 -19.28 -17.59
N LEU A 564 4.46 -19.78 -16.36
CA LEU A 564 5.09 -21.03 -15.95
C LEU A 564 4.06 -22.16 -15.95
N CYS A 565 4.40 -23.31 -16.53
CA CYS A 565 3.53 -24.48 -16.53
C CYS A 565 4.09 -25.57 -15.61
N ARG A 566 3.22 -26.15 -14.78
CA ARG A 566 3.46 -27.35 -13.98
C ARG A 566 2.69 -28.51 -14.56
N ILE A 567 3.36 -29.65 -14.74
CA ILE A 567 2.80 -30.88 -15.26
C ILE A 567 2.88 -31.94 -14.17
N ASN A 568 1.72 -32.41 -13.70
CA ASN A 568 1.59 -33.43 -12.68
C ASN A 568 0.59 -34.50 -13.15
N ASN A 569 1.02 -35.75 -13.35
CA ASN A 569 0.14 -36.86 -13.74
C ASN A 569 -0.83 -36.49 -14.89
N ASP A 570 -0.30 -35.86 -15.95
CA ASP A 570 -1.02 -35.38 -17.14
C ASP A 570 -1.96 -34.17 -16.92
N SER A 571 -2.05 -33.63 -15.70
CA SER A 571 -2.69 -32.33 -15.44
C SER A 571 -1.69 -31.18 -15.63
N ILE A 572 -2.14 -30.09 -16.27
CA ILE A 572 -1.33 -28.89 -16.54
C ILE A 572 -1.91 -27.72 -15.76
N THR A 573 -1.08 -27.09 -14.93
CA THR A 573 -1.41 -25.85 -14.20
C THR A 573 -0.52 -24.72 -14.70
N VAL A 574 -1.10 -23.54 -14.94
CA VAL A 574 -0.38 -22.37 -15.48
C VAL A 574 -0.36 -21.25 -14.45
N TYR A 575 0.83 -20.72 -14.17
CA TYR A 575 1.07 -19.59 -13.27
C TYR A 575 1.48 -18.37 -14.07
N THR A 576 0.83 -17.24 -13.80
CA THR A 576 1.02 -15.98 -14.54
C THR A 576 1.35 -14.82 -13.60
N THR A 577 1.58 -13.63 -14.17
CA THR A 577 1.81 -12.39 -13.41
C THR A 577 0.69 -12.03 -12.44
N THR A 578 -0.56 -12.41 -12.72
CA THR A 578 -1.68 -12.23 -11.78
C THR A 578 -1.60 -13.14 -10.55
N MET A 579 -0.74 -14.16 -10.59
CA MET A 579 -0.45 -15.10 -9.50
C MET A 579 0.91 -14.85 -8.85
N GLY A 580 1.53 -13.68 -9.08
CA GLY A 580 2.78 -13.24 -8.42
C GLY A 580 4.07 -13.45 -9.23
N LEU A 581 4.00 -14.09 -10.40
CA LEU A 581 5.15 -14.26 -11.28
C LEU A 581 5.65 -12.90 -11.81
N GLY A 582 6.97 -12.67 -11.88
CA GLY A 582 7.53 -11.37 -12.30
C GLY A 582 7.32 -11.05 -13.79
N ASP A 583 7.25 -12.06 -14.65
CA ASP A 583 7.02 -11.93 -16.09
C ASP A 583 6.43 -13.23 -16.65
N ASN A 584 5.56 -13.14 -17.65
CA ASN A 584 4.99 -14.33 -18.30
C ASN A 584 5.94 -15.00 -19.31
N THR A 585 7.12 -14.43 -19.54
CA THR A 585 8.15 -14.91 -20.47
C THR A 585 9.30 -15.53 -19.69
N ILE A 586 9.44 -16.85 -19.76
CA ILE A 586 10.46 -17.60 -19.02
C ILE A 586 11.41 -18.28 -20.00
N TYR A 587 12.67 -17.86 -20.02
CA TYR A 587 13.69 -18.36 -20.95
C TYR A 587 14.44 -19.58 -20.42
N SER A 588 14.66 -19.66 -19.11
CA SER A 588 15.45 -20.71 -18.50
C SER A 588 14.89 -21.10 -17.14
N LEU A 589 14.92 -22.39 -16.84
CA LEU A 589 14.58 -22.99 -15.56
C LEU A 589 15.77 -23.79 -15.04
N ARG A 590 16.10 -23.58 -13.76
CA ARG A 590 17.11 -24.37 -13.06
C ARG A 590 16.64 -24.70 -11.67
N ARG A 591 16.87 -25.94 -11.27
CA ARG A 591 16.56 -26.41 -9.93
C ARG A 591 17.83 -26.41 -9.09
N ASP A 592 17.76 -25.76 -7.94
CA ASP A 592 18.69 -25.93 -6.85
C ASP A 592 18.28 -27.15 -6.03
N THR A 593 19.05 -28.22 -6.19
CA THR A 593 18.78 -29.49 -5.51
C THR A 593 19.19 -29.50 -4.04
N ILE A 594 20.08 -28.58 -3.62
CA ILE A 594 20.58 -28.49 -2.25
C ILE A 594 19.58 -27.73 -1.39
N LYS A 595 19.08 -26.61 -1.93
CA LYS A 595 18.17 -25.73 -1.19
C LYS A 595 16.69 -25.90 -1.55
N HIS A 596 16.36 -26.87 -2.41
CA HIS A 596 14.99 -27.18 -2.86
C HIS A 596 14.26 -25.95 -3.42
N ARG A 597 14.89 -25.26 -4.38
CA ARG A 597 14.39 -24.04 -5.02
C ARG A 597 14.42 -24.18 -6.53
N ILE A 598 13.49 -23.50 -7.21
CA ILE A 598 13.49 -23.39 -8.67
C ILE A 598 13.68 -21.93 -9.06
N TRP A 599 14.70 -21.71 -9.89
CA TRP A 599 15.10 -20.42 -10.44
C TRP A 599 14.68 -20.27 -11.89
N MET A 600 14.22 -19.08 -12.23
CA MET A 600 13.62 -18.74 -13.52
C MET A 600 14.23 -17.46 -14.08
N GLY A 601 14.81 -17.53 -15.27
CA GLY A 601 15.27 -16.36 -16.01
C GLY A 601 14.14 -15.78 -16.88
N THR A 602 13.87 -14.48 -16.74
CA THR A 602 12.75 -13.80 -17.43
C THR A 602 13.19 -12.52 -18.16
N ASN A 603 12.27 -11.89 -18.92
CA ASN A 603 12.49 -10.55 -19.51
C ASN A 603 12.60 -9.44 -18.47
N SER A 604 12.03 -9.66 -17.29
CA SER A 604 11.99 -8.70 -16.21
C SER A 604 12.81 -9.19 -15.03
N GLY A 605 13.99 -9.79 -15.29
CA GLY A 605 14.94 -10.24 -14.27
C GLY A 605 14.85 -11.71 -13.88
N LEU A 606 15.19 -12.02 -12.62
CA LEU A 606 15.26 -13.38 -12.09
C LEU A 606 14.06 -13.64 -11.16
N VAL A 607 13.51 -14.85 -11.16
CA VAL A 607 12.42 -15.24 -10.27
C VAL A 607 12.78 -16.54 -9.55
N MET A 608 12.39 -16.65 -8.28
CA MET A 608 12.61 -17.83 -7.44
C MET A 608 11.28 -18.34 -6.88
N MET A 609 11.18 -19.65 -6.74
CA MET A 609 10.15 -20.30 -5.93
C MET A 609 10.73 -21.42 -5.07
N ASN A 610 10.22 -21.56 -3.84
CA ASN A 610 10.54 -22.67 -2.96
C ASN A 610 9.69 -23.91 -3.33
N GLU A 611 10.30 -25.09 -3.45
CA GLU A 611 9.58 -26.33 -3.78
C GLU A 611 8.66 -26.79 -2.64
N ASN A 612 9.03 -26.46 -1.39
CA ASN A 612 8.42 -26.98 -0.17
C ASN A 612 7.53 -25.98 0.59
N ASP A 613 7.38 -24.75 0.10
CA ASP A 613 6.55 -23.74 0.76
C ASP A 613 5.19 -23.59 0.04
N PRO A 614 4.13 -24.27 0.52
CA PRO A 614 2.77 -23.95 0.11
C PRO A 614 2.42 -22.61 0.75
N GLY A 615 2.83 -21.52 0.09
CA GLY A 615 2.83 -20.12 0.54
C GLY A 615 2.06 -19.86 1.82
N LYS A 616 2.79 -19.37 2.85
CA LYS A 616 2.25 -18.94 4.15
C LYS A 616 0.82 -18.41 4.01
N ASN A 617 -0.14 -19.24 4.46
CA ASN A 617 -1.57 -18.96 4.61
C ASN A 617 -2.53 -19.00 3.40
N THR A 618 -2.11 -19.32 2.17
CA THR A 618 -3.05 -19.30 1.00
C THR A 618 -3.08 -20.56 0.15
N GLY A 619 -2.14 -21.49 0.30
CA GLY A 619 -2.05 -22.69 -0.54
C GLY A 619 -1.65 -22.39 -2.00
N GLN A 620 -1.24 -21.16 -2.30
CA GLN A 620 -0.67 -20.75 -3.59
C GLN A 620 0.85 -20.69 -3.50
N ILE A 621 1.53 -21.00 -4.60
CA ILE A 621 3.00 -20.91 -4.71
C ILE A 621 3.40 -19.43 -4.62
N GLN A 622 4.33 -19.11 -3.73
CA GLN A 622 4.88 -17.77 -3.60
C GLN A 622 6.11 -17.61 -4.49
N PHE A 623 6.12 -16.56 -5.30
CA PHE A 623 7.24 -16.19 -6.16
C PHE A 623 7.98 -14.99 -5.57
N GLU A 624 9.32 -15.08 -5.53
CA GLU A 624 10.20 -13.95 -5.24
C GLU A 624 10.82 -13.42 -6.53
N ASN A 625 10.63 -12.13 -6.81
CA ASN A 625 11.06 -11.50 -8.05
C ASN A 625 12.27 -10.58 -7.79
N PHE A 626 13.34 -10.72 -8.57
CA PHE A 626 14.58 -9.93 -8.47
C PHE A 626 14.83 -9.17 -9.77
N ASN A 627 14.46 -7.89 -9.77
CA ASN A 627 14.50 -6.99 -10.93
C ASN A 627 14.50 -5.50 -10.54
N PRO A 628 14.56 -4.53 -11.49
CA PRO A 628 14.69 -3.12 -11.14
C PRO A 628 13.47 -2.55 -10.40
N SER A 629 12.26 -3.10 -10.62
CA SER A 629 11.07 -2.66 -9.88
C SER A 629 11.07 -3.13 -8.42
N THR A 630 11.72 -4.24 -8.13
CA THR A 630 12.00 -4.77 -6.79
C THR A 630 13.33 -4.30 -6.22
N GLY A 631 14.00 -3.32 -6.85
CA GLY A 631 15.23 -2.72 -6.31
C GLY A 631 16.53 -3.49 -6.60
N PHE A 632 16.47 -4.55 -7.41
CA PHE A 632 17.63 -5.31 -7.89
C PHE A 632 18.06 -4.85 -9.28
N ASP A 633 19.36 -4.61 -9.47
CA ASP A 633 19.90 -4.22 -10.79
C ASP A 633 20.08 -5.45 -11.72
N ILE A 634 19.03 -6.26 -11.86
CA ILE A 634 18.98 -7.45 -12.72
C ILE A 634 17.97 -7.18 -13.82
N LYS A 635 18.46 -6.72 -14.97
CA LYS A 635 17.59 -6.25 -16.06
C LYS A 635 16.79 -7.41 -16.67
N ASP A 636 17.47 -8.47 -17.11
CA ASP A 636 16.89 -9.58 -17.84
C ASP A 636 17.80 -10.82 -17.83
N PHE A 637 17.19 -11.97 -18.10
CA PHE A 637 17.84 -13.23 -18.47
C PHE A 637 17.22 -13.72 -19.78
N ALA A 638 17.34 -12.90 -20.83
CA ALA A 638 16.58 -13.02 -22.08
C ALA A 638 17.03 -14.15 -23.03
N PHE A 639 18.00 -14.98 -22.63
CA PHE A 639 18.53 -16.05 -23.48
C PHE A 639 18.27 -17.44 -22.90
N LYS A 640 17.78 -18.34 -23.78
CA LYS A 640 17.50 -19.74 -23.47
C LYS A 640 18.78 -20.39 -22.92
N PHE A 641 18.66 -21.14 -21.81
CA PHE A 641 19.73 -21.97 -21.22
C PHE A 641 20.90 -21.25 -20.54
N SER A 642 20.87 -19.93 -20.45
CA SER A 642 21.96 -19.15 -19.87
C SER A 642 22.06 -19.24 -18.34
N LEU A 643 21.02 -19.73 -17.66
CA LEU A 643 20.97 -19.82 -16.21
C LEU A 643 21.65 -21.11 -15.70
N PHE A 644 22.45 -21.00 -14.66
CA PHE A 644 23.16 -22.09 -13.98
C PHE A 644 23.14 -21.87 -12.47
N VAL A 645 23.06 -22.95 -11.69
CA VAL A 645 23.17 -22.92 -10.23
C VAL A 645 24.39 -23.75 -9.87
N ASP A 646 25.34 -23.16 -9.18
CA ASP A 646 26.55 -23.86 -8.78
C ASP A 646 26.36 -24.70 -7.51
N LYS A 647 27.38 -25.46 -7.13
CA LYS A 647 27.34 -26.34 -5.95
C LYS A 647 27.13 -25.58 -4.63
N GLY A 648 27.37 -24.28 -4.59
CA GLY A 648 27.12 -23.43 -3.42
C GLY A 648 25.71 -22.81 -3.39
N GLY A 649 24.88 -23.06 -4.42
CA GLY A 649 23.58 -22.41 -4.57
C GLY A 649 23.65 -21.00 -5.17
N VAL A 650 24.80 -20.59 -5.70
CA VAL A 650 24.97 -19.28 -6.35
C VAL A 650 24.50 -19.37 -7.79
N ILE A 651 23.77 -18.35 -8.21
CA ILE A 651 23.12 -18.29 -9.51
C ILE A 651 24.04 -17.57 -10.49
N TRP A 652 24.23 -18.16 -11.65
CA TRP A 652 24.98 -17.57 -12.75
C TRP A 652 24.10 -17.46 -13.97
N GLY A 653 24.25 -16.41 -14.76
CA GLY A 653 23.74 -16.43 -16.12
C GLY A 653 23.85 -15.14 -16.91
N GLY A 654 23.48 -15.24 -18.19
CA GLY A 654 23.65 -14.19 -19.19
C GLY A 654 22.48 -13.24 -19.29
N THR A 655 22.77 -11.95 -19.42
CA THR A 655 21.78 -10.89 -19.69
C THR A 655 21.65 -10.59 -21.19
N GLY A 656 20.57 -9.91 -21.56
CA GLY A 656 20.29 -9.46 -22.94
C GLY A 656 21.38 -8.57 -23.54
N ASP A 657 22.10 -7.83 -22.70
CA ASP A 657 23.19 -6.93 -23.08
C ASP A 657 24.59 -7.60 -23.07
N GLY A 658 24.65 -8.94 -22.94
CA GLY A 658 25.88 -9.72 -23.06
C GLY A 658 26.77 -9.69 -21.82
N LYS A 659 26.22 -9.37 -20.64
CA LYS A 659 26.92 -9.45 -19.35
C LYS A 659 26.62 -10.76 -18.65
N LEU A 660 27.58 -11.23 -17.86
CA LEU A 660 27.39 -12.38 -16.98
C LEU A 660 27.04 -11.87 -15.58
N ILE A 661 25.93 -12.32 -15.04
CA ILE A 661 25.53 -12.08 -13.67
C ILE A 661 25.95 -13.27 -12.80
N ARG A 662 26.55 -12.98 -11.65
CA ARG A 662 26.66 -13.89 -10.50
C ARG A 662 25.78 -13.31 -9.39
N PHE A 663 24.75 -14.05 -8.98
CA PHE A 663 23.78 -13.66 -7.97
C PHE A 663 23.81 -14.66 -6.81
N ASP A 664 24.15 -14.15 -5.64
CA ASP A 664 24.42 -14.90 -4.41
C ASP A 664 23.27 -14.66 -3.44
N TYR A 665 22.21 -15.47 -3.58
CA TYR A 665 20.97 -15.28 -2.82
C TYR A 665 21.18 -15.45 -1.31
N GLU A 666 22.07 -16.33 -0.87
CA GLU A 666 22.32 -16.53 0.57
C GLU A 666 23.02 -15.33 1.23
N LYS A 667 23.66 -14.45 0.44
CA LYS A 667 24.16 -13.15 0.94
C LYS A 667 23.04 -12.13 1.12
N LEU A 668 21.87 -12.36 0.52
CA LEU A 668 20.66 -11.60 0.79
C LEU A 668 20.11 -12.08 2.13
N ASN A 669 20.16 -11.26 3.19
CA ASN A 669 19.56 -11.63 4.47
C ASN A 669 18.17 -10.97 4.62
N PRO A 670 17.07 -11.67 4.31
CA PRO A 670 15.73 -11.14 4.55
C PRO A 670 15.36 -11.11 6.05
N ALA A 671 16.07 -11.82 6.93
CA ALA A 671 15.68 -12.03 8.31
C ALA A 671 16.10 -10.91 9.29
N ARG A 672 16.82 -9.88 8.83
CA ARG A 672 17.32 -8.78 9.69
C ARG A 672 16.75 -7.39 9.42
N ASN A 673 15.82 -7.25 8.47
CA ASN A 673 15.36 -5.93 8.03
C ASN A 673 14.03 -5.50 8.68
N ASP A 674 14.00 -5.46 10.02
CA ASP A 674 13.03 -4.60 10.71
C ASP A 674 13.56 -3.16 10.63
N TYR A 675 13.30 -2.48 9.51
CA TYR A 675 13.58 -1.05 9.38
C TYR A 675 12.35 -0.24 9.79
N LEU A 676 12.58 1.00 10.23
CA LEU A 676 11.50 1.89 10.65
C LEU A 676 11.18 2.91 9.57
N VAL A 677 9.90 3.06 9.24
CA VAL A 677 9.42 4.22 8.48
C VAL A 677 9.14 5.35 9.47
N GLN A 678 9.78 6.50 9.29
CA GLN A 678 9.59 7.65 10.17
C GLN A 678 9.15 8.89 9.39
N LEU A 679 8.26 9.66 10.01
CA LEU A 679 7.91 10.99 9.55
C LEU A 679 9.08 11.93 9.79
N GLN A 680 9.48 12.63 8.74
CA GLN A 680 10.62 13.54 8.74
C GLN A 680 10.20 14.98 9.01
N ASN A 681 9.04 15.38 8.47
CA ASN A 681 8.55 16.75 8.56
C ASN A 681 7.04 16.81 8.27
N ILE A 682 6.37 17.78 8.88
CA ILE A 682 4.97 18.13 8.59
C ILE A 682 4.92 19.62 8.24
N ALA A 683 4.55 19.90 7.00
CA ALA A 683 4.38 21.24 6.44
C ALA A 683 2.89 21.58 6.31
N VAL A 684 2.52 22.81 6.67
CA VAL A 684 1.13 23.32 6.56
C VAL A 684 1.10 24.42 5.49
N ASP A 685 0.14 24.31 4.56
CA ASP A 685 0.09 25.11 3.33
C ASP A 685 1.34 24.96 2.44
N ASN A 686 1.98 23.79 2.49
CA ASN A 686 3.24 23.46 1.82
C ASN A 686 4.47 24.26 2.31
N ASP A 687 4.34 25.01 3.39
CA ASP A 687 5.44 25.71 4.05
C ASP A 687 5.97 24.87 5.22
N ASP A 688 7.30 24.79 5.30
CA ASP A 688 7.97 24.16 6.43
C ASP A 688 7.83 25.01 7.70
N ILE A 689 7.68 24.35 8.84
CA ILE A 689 7.39 24.99 10.13
C ILE A 689 8.46 24.60 11.15
N CYS A 690 8.90 25.57 11.96
CA CYS A 690 9.70 25.29 13.16
C CYS A 690 8.74 25.05 14.33
N TRP A 691 8.45 23.79 14.63
CA TRP A 691 7.46 23.37 15.62
C TRP A 691 7.93 23.68 17.05
N ASN A 692 9.21 23.50 17.40
CA ASN A 692 9.72 23.85 18.73
C ASN A 692 9.63 25.37 18.98
N PHE A 693 9.86 26.19 17.95
CA PHE A 693 9.68 27.64 18.04
C PHE A 693 8.22 28.00 18.35
N LEU A 694 7.27 27.42 17.60
CA LEU A 694 5.84 27.61 17.80
C LEU A 694 5.37 27.14 19.18
N ALA A 695 5.90 26.03 19.67
CA ALA A 695 5.57 25.49 20.98
C ALA A 695 6.03 26.41 22.12
N ASN A 696 7.28 26.90 22.02
CA ASN A 696 7.85 27.82 22.99
C ASN A 696 7.08 29.16 23.00
N ALA A 697 6.77 29.71 21.82
CA ALA A 697 5.97 30.92 21.70
C ALA A 697 4.55 30.80 22.31
N ARG A 698 4.05 29.57 22.48
CA ARG A 698 2.77 29.26 23.13
C ARG A 698 2.88 28.92 24.61
N GLY A 699 4.10 28.86 25.16
CA GLY A 699 4.34 28.49 26.56
C GLY A 699 4.13 27.01 26.87
N LEU A 700 4.23 26.12 25.87
CA LEU A 700 4.22 24.67 26.10
C LEU A 700 5.58 24.23 26.66
N ASP A 701 5.59 23.56 27.82
CA ASP A 701 6.79 23.00 28.43
C ASP A 701 7.19 21.68 27.74
N ILE A 702 7.82 21.81 26.58
CA ILE A 702 8.30 20.69 25.75
C ILE A 702 9.81 20.43 25.93
N GLY A 703 10.44 21.04 26.93
CA GLY A 703 11.89 20.92 27.16
C GLY A 703 12.78 21.52 26.06
N ALA A 704 12.19 22.20 25.07
CA ALA A 704 12.91 22.89 24.00
C ALA A 704 13.33 24.30 24.44
N ASP A 705 14.62 24.46 24.70
CA ASP A 705 15.23 25.76 24.99
C ASP A 705 15.58 26.53 23.70
N SER A 706 16.18 27.71 23.85
CA SER A 706 16.59 28.55 22.72
C SER A 706 17.51 27.84 21.72
N LEU A 707 18.29 26.87 22.17
CA LEU A 707 19.22 26.13 21.34
C LEU A 707 18.51 25.06 20.50
N ALA A 708 17.58 24.29 21.10
CA ALA A 708 16.75 23.33 20.36
C ALA A 708 15.97 24.00 19.22
N ILE A 709 15.50 25.23 19.44
CA ILE A 709 14.83 26.05 18.43
C ILE A 709 15.78 26.45 17.29
N GLN A 710 16.98 26.93 17.63
CA GLN A 710 17.99 27.28 16.62
C GLN A 710 18.39 26.07 15.78
N ASN A 711 18.52 24.90 16.41
CA ASN A 711 18.81 23.64 15.72
C ASN A 711 17.78 23.32 14.68
N GLU A 712 16.51 23.32 15.08
CA GLU A 712 15.41 23.06 14.15
C GLU A 712 15.39 24.07 13.01
N MET A 713 15.58 25.37 13.28
CA MET A 713 15.62 26.39 12.23
C MET A 713 16.72 26.11 11.21
N VAL A 714 17.93 25.74 11.67
CA VAL A 714 19.04 25.40 10.78
C VAL A 714 18.74 24.12 10.00
N THR A 715 18.19 23.08 10.62
CA THR A 715 17.87 21.83 9.92
C THR A 715 16.74 21.98 8.91
N THR A 716 15.75 22.82 9.20
CA THR A 716 14.55 23.00 8.39
C THR A 716 14.77 24.04 7.29
N PHE A 717 15.39 25.19 7.60
CA PHE A 717 15.57 26.31 6.67
C PHE A 717 17.01 26.52 6.18
N GLY A 718 17.99 25.79 6.72
CA GLY A 718 19.42 25.98 6.43
C GLY A 718 20.03 27.22 7.10
N LYS A 719 19.25 27.98 7.87
CA LYS A 719 19.67 29.18 8.58
C LYS A 719 18.83 29.41 9.82
N VAL A 720 19.36 30.16 10.78
CA VAL A 720 18.54 30.72 11.86
C VAL A 720 17.70 31.86 11.25
N LEU A 721 16.38 31.84 11.50
CA LEU A 721 15.46 32.86 11.00
C LEU A 721 15.73 34.21 11.67
N SER A 722 15.59 35.29 10.93
CA SER A 722 15.62 36.64 11.51
C SER A 722 14.40 36.87 12.42
N GLY A 723 14.46 37.89 13.28
CA GLY A 723 13.34 38.23 14.16
C GLY A 723 12.05 38.54 13.39
N GLU A 724 12.16 39.18 12.23
CA GLU A 724 11.02 39.49 11.36
C GLU A 724 10.44 38.23 10.72
N GLU A 725 11.27 37.34 10.16
CA GLU A 725 10.82 36.06 9.57
C GLU A 725 10.15 35.15 10.62
N SER A 726 10.72 35.11 11.83
CA SER A 726 10.17 34.35 12.94
C SER A 726 8.81 34.91 13.40
N GLN A 727 8.67 36.24 13.44
CA GLN A 727 7.41 36.89 13.77
C GLN A 727 6.34 36.66 12.69
N GLN A 728 6.71 36.73 11.41
CA GLN A 728 5.79 36.41 10.29
C GLN A 728 5.27 34.96 10.38
N MET A 729 6.14 34.00 10.73
CA MET A 729 5.73 32.61 10.95
C MET A 729 4.76 32.49 12.13
N LEU A 730 5.06 33.15 13.25
CA LEU A 730 4.19 33.15 14.41
C LEU A 730 2.81 33.75 14.08
N ASP A 731 2.77 34.92 13.43
CA ASP A 731 1.54 35.58 13.01
C ASP A 731 0.71 34.68 12.07
N LYS A 732 1.37 33.92 11.20
CA LYS A 732 0.72 33.02 10.25
C LYS A 732 0.16 31.75 10.91
N TYR A 733 0.85 31.18 11.89
CA TYR A 733 0.59 29.81 12.40
C TYR A 733 0.23 29.73 13.90
N HIS A 734 0.14 30.84 14.64
CA HIS A 734 -0.21 30.85 16.07
C HIS A 734 -1.54 30.15 16.43
N LYS A 735 -2.44 29.97 15.45
CA LYS A 735 -3.75 29.31 15.64
C LYS A 735 -3.70 27.78 15.58
N LEU A 736 -2.59 27.17 15.18
CA LEU A 736 -2.42 25.72 15.18
C LEU A 736 -2.40 25.20 16.62
N GLN A 737 -3.11 24.11 16.93
CA GLN A 737 -3.08 23.48 18.27
C GLN A 737 -2.38 22.11 18.22
N PHE A 738 -1.61 21.79 19.25
CA PHE A 738 -0.89 20.52 19.42
C PHE A 738 -0.42 20.41 20.88
N ASP A 739 -0.18 19.20 21.35
CA ASP A 739 0.08 18.91 22.77
C ASP A 739 1.57 18.75 23.10
N GLY A 740 2.38 18.35 22.11
CA GLY A 740 3.80 18.05 22.29
C GLY A 740 4.52 17.92 20.96
N ILE A 741 5.81 17.57 21.01
CA ILE A 741 6.66 17.35 19.84
C ILE A 741 7.44 16.06 20.02
N SER A 742 7.54 15.23 18.97
CA SER A 742 8.35 14.01 19.02
C SER A 742 9.85 14.28 19.09
N SER A 743 10.59 13.34 19.65
CA SER A 743 12.05 13.33 19.67
C SER A 743 12.64 12.96 18.29
N PHE A 744 13.85 13.44 17.97
CA PHE A 744 14.64 13.24 16.73
C PHE A 744 14.13 13.96 15.48
N TYR A 745 12.81 13.97 15.27
CA TYR A 745 12.15 14.77 14.25
C TYR A 745 11.08 15.61 14.94
N PRO A 746 11.03 16.93 14.72
CA PRO A 746 10.11 17.81 15.43
C PRO A 746 8.70 17.71 14.84
N ILE A 747 8.03 16.57 15.07
CA ILE A 747 6.66 16.31 14.60
C ILE A 747 5.68 16.66 15.73
N PRO A 748 4.68 17.54 15.49
CA PRO A 748 3.69 17.88 16.51
C PRO A 748 2.83 16.67 16.89
N GLN A 749 2.52 16.49 18.16
CA GLN A 749 1.61 15.45 18.65
C GLN A 749 0.20 16.02 18.80
N HIS A 750 -0.81 15.24 18.38
CA HIS A 750 -2.23 15.65 18.36
C HIS A 750 -2.45 16.99 17.65
N LEU A 751 -1.94 17.11 16.42
CA LEU A 751 -2.08 18.32 15.63
C LEU A 751 -3.56 18.58 15.29
N ILE A 752 -4.03 19.79 15.61
CA ILE A 752 -5.36 20.29 15.30
C ILE A 752 -5.21 21.52 14.38
N LEU A 753 -5.73 21.37 13.16
CA LEU A 753 -5.71 22.37 12.10
C LEU A 753 -7.02 23.18 12.11
N PRO A 754 -6.95 24.52 11.96
CA PRO A 754 -8.13 25.33 11.71
C PRO A 754 -8.66 25.11 10.28
N TYR A 755 -9.97 25.29 10.08
CA TYR A 755 -10.66 24.99 8.80
C TYR A 755 -10.04 25.68 7.56
N ASN A 756 -9.36 26.81 7.74
CA ASN A 756 -8.78 27.62 6.67
C ASN A 756 -7.30 27.27 6.36
N ARG A 757 -6.73 26.29 7.05
CA ARG A 757 -5.35 25.82 6.92
C ARG A 757 -5.35 24.29 6.78
N ASN A 758 -6.03 23.80 5.75
CA ASN A 758 -6.32 22.39 5.52
C ASN A 758 -5.51 21.77 4.37
N ASN A 759 -4.38 22.39 4.03
CA ASN A 759 -3.41 21.83 3.11
C ASN A 759 -2.21 21.31 3.91
N LEU A 760 -1.87 20.04 3.75
CA LEU A 760 -0.84 19.36 4.53
C LEU A 760 0.14 18.67 3.61
N ARG A 761 1.44 18.85 3.83
CA ARG A 761 2.50 18.02 3.26
C ARG A 761 3.15 17.24 4.39
N ILE A 762 3.22 15.93 4.23
CA ILE A 762 3.90 15.03 5.17
C ILE A 762 5.08 14.42 4.43
N ASP A 763 6.29 14.66 4.94
CA ASP A 763 7.51 14.07 4.43
C ASP A 763 7.89 12.87 5.30
N PHE A 764 8.30 11.76 4.68
CA PHE A 764 8.57 10.49 5.35
C PHE A 764 9.74 9.76 4.66
N ALA A 765 10.45 8.93 5.44
CA ALA A 765 11.52 8.10 4.91
C ALA A 765 11.64 6.81 5.73
N ALA A 766 12.02 5.72 5.06
CA ALA A 766 12.45 4.50 5.71
C ALA A 766 13.93 4.64 6.09
N ILE A 767 14.26 4.35 7.35
CA ILE A 767 15.63 4.37 7.86
C ILE A 767 16.29 3.05 7.48
N GLU A 768 16.82 3.00 6.26
CA GLU A 768 17.52 1.83 5.72
C GLU A 768 18.78 2.27 4.96
N PRO A 769 19.90 2.53 5.67
CA PRO A 769 21.17 2.94 5.06
C PRO A 769 21.70 1.94 4.02
N GLY A 770 21.34 0.66 4.14
CA GLY A 770 21.78 -0.40 3.25
C GLY A 770 21.21 -0.28 1.84
N PHE A 771 19.94 0.11 1.74
CA PHE A 771 19.18 0.21 0.49
C PHE A 771 18.75 1.65 0.15
N ALA A 772 19.56 2.63 0.57
CA ALA A 772 19.40 4.05 0.26
C ALA A 772 18.90 4.32 -1.17
N GLY A 773 17.76 5.00 -1.30
CA GLY A 773 17.15 5.34 -2.59
C GLY A 773 16.55 4.17 -3.39
N ARG A 774 16.50 2.95 -2.84
CA ARG A 774 15.87 1.77 -3.45
C ARG A 774 14.58 1.33 -2.75
N MET A 775 14.19 2.04 -1.69
CA MET A 775 12.96 1.80 -0.94
C MET A 775 11.76 2.30 -1.74
N LYS A 776 10.67 1.53 -1.76
CA LYS A 776 9.39 1.94 -2.36
C LYS A 776 8.37 2.24 -1.26
N TYR A 777 7.50 3.21 -1.50
CA TYR A 777 6.52 3.71 -0.53
C TYR A 777 5.10 3.64 -1.07
N GLN A 778 4.15 3.39 -0.16
CA GLN A 778 2.72 3.58 -0.36
C GLN A 778 2.14 4.30 0.86
N TYR A 779 1.13 5.12 0.64
CA TYR A 779 0.49 5.88 1.69
C TYR A 779 -1.00 6.03 1.42
N LYS A 780 -1.76 6.31 2.48
CA LYS A 780 -3.17 6.70 2.41
C LYS A 780 -3.53 7.60 3.59
N LEU A 781 -4.49 8.49 3.38
CA LEU A 781 -5.10 9.27 4.44
C LEU A 781 -6.48 8.70 4.77
N GLN A 782 -6.60 7.95 5.86
CA GLN A 782 -7.85 7.33 6.25
C GLN A 782 -8.92 8.39 6.55
N GLY A 783 -10.06 8.28 5.87
CA GLY A 783 -11.14 9.29 5.88
C GLY A 783 -11.09 10.28 4.71
N TYR A 784 -10.03 10.25 3.90
CA TYR A 784 -9.88 11.03 2.66
C TYR A 784 -9.67 10.12 1.43
N ASP A 785 -8.84 9.09 1.55
CA ASP A 785 -8.58 8.09 0.49
C ASP A 785 -9.27 6.75 0.78
N ASP A 786 -9.87 6.13 -0.24
CA ASP A 786 -10.48 4.79 -0.15
C ASP A 786 -9.47 3.64 -0.35
N ALA A 787 -8.37 3.90 -1.07
CA ALA A 787 -7.35 2.90 -1.43
C ALA A 787 -5.93 3.43 -1.19
N TRP A 788 -4.95 2.52 -1.12
CA TRP A 788 -3.53 2.87 -1.06
C TRP A 788 -3.05 3.56 -2.33
N SER A 789 -2.11 4.49 -2.20
CA SER A 789 -1.39 5.04 -3.34
C SER A 789 -0.56 3.95 -4.06
N PRO A 790 -0.30 4.09 -5.38
CA PRO A 790 0.57 3.16 -6.09
C PRO A 790 1.99 3.20 -5.51
N LEU A 791 2.70 2.06 -5.55
CA LEU A 791 4.11 1.97 -5.17
C LEU A 791 4.93 3.03 -5.90
N SER A 792 5.61 3.89 -5.16
CA SER A 792 6.44 4.95 -5.74
C SER A 792 7.70 5.24 -4.92
N ASP A 793 8.65 5.95 -5.53
CA ASP A 793 9.88 6.44 -4.87
C ASP A 793 9.66 7.77 -4.11
N ARG A 794 8.42 8.27 -4.04
CA ARG A 794 8.13 9.57 -3.41
C ARG A 794 8.20 9.45 -1.89
N THR A 795 8.96 10.34 -1.28
CA THR A 795 9.14 10.49 0.18
C THR A 795 8.28 11.62 0.77
N SER A 796 7.27 12.09 0.03
CA SER A 796 6.37 13.17 0.45
C SER A 796 4.97 12.93 -0.08
N ALA A 797 3.96 13.15 0.77
CA ALA A 797 2.55 13.14 0.39
C ALA A 797 1.93 14.51 0.68
N SER A 798 1.19 15.06 -0.29
CA SER A 798 0.49 16.34 -0.16
C SER A 798 -1.01 16.15 -0.29
N PHE A 799 -1.75 16.65 0.68
CA PHE A 799 -3.21 16.61 0.76
C PHE A 799 -3.74 18.04 0.79
N GLY A 800 -4.73 18.34 -0.04
CA GLY A 800 -5.30 19.68 -0.15
C GLY A 800 -6.81 19.67 0.10
N HIS A 801 -7.32 20.79 0.63
CA HIS A 801 -8.74 21.00 0.89
C HIS A 801 -9.37 19.91 1.78
N ILE A 802 -8.65 19.48 2.82
CA ILE A 802 -9.16 18.47 3.75
C ILE A 802 -10.38 19.02 4.50
N SER A 803 -11.45 18.24 4.56
CA SER A 803 -12.69 18.63 5.24
C SER A 803 -12.56 18.52 6.77
N GLU A 804 -13.53 19.03 7.52
CA GLU A 804 -13.58 18.88 8.96
C GLU A 804 -13.69 17.41 9.40
N GLY A 805 -12.86 16.98 10.36
CA GLY A 805 -12.83 15.57 10.78
C GLY A 805 -11.51 15.17 11.45
N THR A 806 -11.45 13.92 11.91
CA THR A 806 -10.22 13.30 12.42
C THR A 806 -9.69 12.34 11.36
N TYR A 807 -8.42 12.48 11.02
CA TYR A 807 -7.77 11.73 9.97
C TYR A 807 -6.55 11.00 10.51
N THR A 808 -6.25 9.84 9.93
CA THR A 808 -5.02 9.09 10.21
C THR A 808 -4.26 8.88 8.92
N PHE A 809 -3.10 9.52 8.81
CA PHE A 809 -2.15 9.27 7.73
C PHE A 809 -1.42 7.96 8.02
N ILE A 810 -1.41 7.05 7.05
CA ILE A 810 -0.71 5.77 7.16
C ILE A 810 0.26 5.68 5.98
N VAL A 811 1.51 5.36 6.27
CA VAL A 811 2.55 5.15 5.28
C VAL A 811 3.25 3.83 5.56
N GLN A 812 3.47 3.06 4.49
CA GLN A 812 4.27 1.85 4.53
C GLN A 812 5.37 1.92 3.47
N ALA A 813 6.51 1.33 3.79
CA ALA A 813 7.60 1.18 2.84
C ALA A 813 7.94 -0.30 2.69
N VAL A 814 8.45 -0.67 1.52
CA VAL A 814 8.97 -2.00 1.21
C VAL A 814 10.42 -1.90 0.77
N ASN A 815 11.27 -2.76 1.32
CA ASN A 815 12.67 -2.87 0.90
C ASN A 815 12.80 -3.80 -0.33
N PRO A 816 13.97 -3.84 -0.98
CA PRO A 816 14.19 -4.77 -2.10
C PRO A 816 13.97 -6.24 -1.75
N ALA A 817 14.20 -6.63 -0.49
CA ALA A 817 13.95 -7.99 -0.01
C ALA A 817 12.45 -8.31 0.20
N GLY A 818 11.53 -7.38 -0.06
CA GLY A 818 10.08 -7.58 0.04
C GLY A 818 9.52 -7.50 1.47
N VAL A 819 10.33 -7.08 2.46
CA VAL A 819 9.88 -6.85 3.83
C VAL A 819 9.17 -5.50 3.90
N TRP A 820 8.03 -5.44 4.59
CA TRP A 820 7.22 -4.22 4.76
C TRP A 820 7.35 -3.65 6.18
N SER A 821 7.29 -2.33 6.29
CA SER A 821 7.24 -1.60 7.57
C SER A 821 6.24 -0.46 7.45
N GLU A 822 5.44 -0.24 8.50
CA GLU A 822 4.34 0.72 8.52
C GLU A 822 4.47 1.72 9.69
N THR A 823 4.00 2.95 9.47
CA THR A 823 3.82 3.96 10.51
C THR A 823 2.56 4.78 10.24
N SER A 824 1.91 5.24 11.32
CA SER A 824 0.71 6.06 11.26
C SER A 824 0.83 7.35 12.08
N TYR A 825 0.06 8.35 11.70
CA TYR A 825 0.01 9.66 12.35
C TYR A 825 -1.39 10.27 12.27
N ALA A 826 -1.94 10.64 13.42
CA ALA A 826 -3.30 11.18 13.53
C ALA A 826 -3.32 12.70 13.72
N PHE A 827 -4.27 13.37 13.05
CA PHE A 827 -4.53 14.81 13.20
C PHE A 827 -6.02 15.14 13.00
N THR A 828 -6.44 16.32 13.44
CA THR A 828 -7.85 16.76 13.37
C THR A 828 -7.97 18.11 12.65
N VAL A 829 -9.01 18.27 11.83
CA VAL A 829 -9.37 19.53 11.16
C VAL A 829 -10.66 20.07 11.77
N LEU A 830 -10.64 21.28 12.31
CA LEU A 830 -11.80 21.90 12.95
C LEU A 830 -12.82 22.40 11.91
N PRO A 831 -14.14 22.34 12.22
CA PRO A 831 -15.16 22.92 11.36
C PRO A 831 -15.07 24.45 11.30
N PRO A 832 -15.48 25.06 10.17
CA PRO A 832 -15.67 26.51 10.10
C PRO A 832 -16.67 26.99 11.15
N TRP A 833 -16.52 28.24 11.62
CA TRP A 833 -17.40 28.80 12.66
C TRP A 833 -18.89 28.75 12.28
N TYR A 834 -19.22 28.83 10.99
CA TYR A 834 -20.60 28.76 10.49
C TYR A 834 -21.18 27.33 10.45
N ARG A 835 -20.35 26.29 10.62
CA ARG A 835 -20.76 24.89 10.79
C ARG A 835 -20.54 24.35 12.22
N ALA A 836 -20.15 25.21 13.16
CA ALA A 836 -19.99 24.82 14.55
C ALA A 836 -21.35 24.59 15.21
N TRP A 837 -21.44 23.74 16.24
CA TRP A 837 -22.71 23.45 16.92
C TRP A 837 -23.41 24.72 17.45
N TRP A 838 -22.65 25.71 17.91
CA TRP A 838 -23.18 26.98 18.40
C TRP A 838 -23.67 27.90 17.27
N SER A 839 -23.19 27.77 16.03
CA SER A 839 -23.73 28.56 14.92
C SER A 839 -25.12 28.11 14.55
N TYR A 840 -25.41 26.80 14.64
CA TYR A 840 -26.78 26.28 14.51
C TYR A 840 -27.71 26.85 15.59
N LEU A 841 -27.22 27.05 16.81
CA LEU A 841 -27.97 27.74 17.87
C LEU A 841 -28.23 29.21 17.51
N ILE A 842 -27.23 29.92 16.97
CA ILE A 842 -27.41 31.31 16.49
C ILE A 842 -28.39 31.37 15.32
N TYR A 843 -28.32 30.43 14.37
CA TYR A 843 -29.26 30.34 13.26
C TYR A 843 -30.69 30.11 13.74
N LEU A 844 -30.86 29.26 14.75
CA LEU A 844 -32.15 29.04 15.40
C LEU A 844 -32.66 30.34 16.06
N ILE A 845 -31.81 31.04 16.82
CA ILE A 845 -32.20 32.31 17.46
C ILE A 845 -32.53 33.39 16.42
N ALA A 846 -31.72 33.52 15.36
CA ALA A 846 -31.95 34.46 14.28
C ALA A 846 -33.25 34.14 13.53
N PHE A 847 -33.51 32.86 13.26
CA PHE A 847 -34.77 32.40 12.68
C PHE A 847 -35.97 32.71 13.58
N LEU A 848 -35.87 32.44 14.89
CA LEU A 848 -36.92 32.76 15.86
C LEU A 848 -37.14 34.29 15.97
N THR A 849 -36.09 35.09 15.85
CA THR A 849 -36.18 36.57 15.88
C THR A 849 -36.78 37.12 14.57
N LEU A 850 -36.41 36.55 13.42
CA LEU A 850 -37.03 36.87 12.12
C LEU A 850 -38.49 36.45 12.09
N LEU A 851 -38.80 35.28 12.65
CA LEU A 851 -40.16 34.79 12.80
C LEU A 851 -40.95 35.71 13.75
N TRP A 852 -40.38 36.11 14.88
CA TRP A 852 -41.01 37.01 15.83
C TRP A 852 -41.23 38.41 15.25
N THR A 853 -40.24 38.99 14.57
CA THR A 853 -40.38 40.29 13.88
C THR A 853 -41.37 40.22 12.72
N PHE A 854 -41.41 39.10 11.98
CA PHE A 854 -42.43 38.85 10.97
C PHE A 854 -43.83 38.72 11.59
N ILE A 855 -43.96 38.04 12.73
CA ILE A 855 -45.20 37.93 13.51
C ILE A 855 -45.64 39.33 13.97
N GLU A 856 -44.77 40.14 14.56
CA GLU A 856 -45.07 41.50 15.02
C GLU A 856 -45.40 42.45 13.86
N TRP A 857 -44.70 42.32 12.73
CA TRP A 857 -44.99 43.04 11.49
C TRP A 857 -46.37 42.64 10.95
N ARG A 858 -46.69 41.34 10.93
CA ARG A 858 -47.99 40.80 10.51
C ARG A 858 -49.11 41.21 11.46
N ILE A 859 -48.88 41.21 12.78
CA ILE A 859 -49.81 41.70 13.81
C ILE A 859 -50.08 43.19 13.61
N SER A 860 -49.04 43.98 13.31
CA SER A 860 -49.19 45.42 13.06
C SER A 860 -49.94 45.71 11.74
N ALA A 861 -49.71 44.91 10.69
CA ALA A 861 -50.48 44.96 9.45
C ALA A 861 -51.96 44.57 9.68
N LEU A 862 -52.20 43.52 10.48
CA LEU A 862 -53.53 43.08 10.90
C LEU A 862 -54.22 44.11 11.80
N ARG A 863 -53.51 44.87 12.64
CA ARG A 863 -54.09 45.95 13.47
C ARG A 863 -54.60 47.12 12.62
N LYS A 864 -53.92 47.46 11.52
CA LYS A 864 -54.40 48.45 10.55
C LYS A 864 -55.65 47.97 9.80
N GLU A 865 -55.72 46.68 9.50
CA GLU A 865 -56.89 46.05 8.88
C GLU A 865 -58.08 45.94 9.86
N LYS A 866 -57.79 45.57 11.12
CA LYS A 866 -58.75 45.46 12.23
C LYS A 866 -59.38 46.81 12.58
N ALA A 867 -58.61 47.90 12.59
CA ALA A 867 -59.17 49.25 12.81
C ALA A 867 -60.20 49.65 11.73
N SER A 868 -60.04 49.19 10.49
CA SER A 868 -61.03 49.39 9.41
C SER A 868 -62.25 48.45 9.48
N LEU A 869 -62.13 47.36 10.26
CA LEU A 869 -63.18 46.37 10.49
C LEU A 869 -63.97 46.66 11.77
N GLU A 870 -63.36 47.24 12.80
CA GLU A 870 -64.02 47.58 14.07
C GLU A 870 -65.09 48.68 13.87
N GLU A 871 -64.88 49.61 12.95
CA GLU A 871 -65.90 50.56 12.46
C GLU A 871 -67.13 49.84 11.83
N LYS A 872 -66.96 48.60 11.33
CA LYS A 872 -68.03 47.78 10.73
C LYS A 872 -68.68 46.79 11.70
N VAL A 873 -67.99 46.42 12.79
CA VAL A 873 -68.42 45.38 13.76
C VAL A 873 -69.18 45.96 14.96
N GLU A 874 -68.96 47.22 15.33
CA GLU A 874 -69.74 47.89 16.39
C GLU A 874 -71.26 47.90 16.10
N ARG A 875 -71.62 47.74 14.82
CA ARG A 875 -73.00 47.59 14.33
C ARG A 875 -73.63 46.19 14.53
N ARG A 876 -72.89 45.17 14.99
CA ARG A 876 -73.33 43.74 14.99
C ARG A 876 -73.22 43.00 16.34
N THR A 877 -72.70 43.61 17.40
CA THR A 877 -72.30 42.93 18.66
C THR A 877 -73.21 43.15 19.88
N HIS A 878 -74.47 43.56 19.70
CA HIS A 878 -75.42 43.69 20.82
C HIS A 878 -76.19 42.38 21.16
N GLU A 879 -76.05 41.28 20.38
CA GLU A 879 -77.09 40.22 20.36
C GLU A 879 -76.74 38.82 20.96
N LEU A 880 -75.53 38.48 21.39
CA LEU A 880 -75.13 37.04 21.58
C LEU A 880 -74.47 36.64 22.93
N ARG A 881 -74.75 37.34 24.03
CA ARG A 881 -74.02 37.20 25.32
C ARG A 881 -74.56 36.17 26.33
N GLU A 882 -75.61 35.39 26.06
CA GLU A 882 -76.30 34.67 27.14
C GLU A 882 -75.87 33.22 27.46
N GLU A 883 -75.23 32.47 26.57
CA GLU A 883 -75.16 30.99 26.75
C GLU A 883 -73.81 30.39 27.18
N LYS A 884 -73.06 31.18 27.94
CA LYS A 884 -72.06 30.69 28.90
C LYS A 884 -72.58 29.43 29.64
N GLU A 885 -71.76 28.40 29.80
CA GLU A 885 -71.00 28.17 31.05
C GLU A 885 -70.93 26.74 31.61
N LYS A 886 -72.01 25.97 31.69
CA LYS A 886 -72.15 25.18 32.93
C LYS A 886 -71.39 23.86 33.12
N VAL A 887 -70.68 23.34 32.14
CA VAL A 887 -70.56 21.87 32.08
C VAL A 887 -69.09 21.43 32.25
N GLU A 888 -68.62 20.31 31.76
CA GLU A 888 -68.08 19.37 32.76
C GLU A 888 -66.56 19.12 32.72
N ASN A 889 -65.87 19.85 33.61
CA ASN A 889 -64.50 19.60 34.07
C ASN A 889 -64.27 18.23 34.78
N ALA A 890 -65.27 17.34 34.86
CA ALA A 890 -65.17 16.08 35.60
C ALA A 890 -64.55 14.90 34.82
N LEU A 891 -64.34 15.02 33.50
CA LEU A 891 -64.03 13.85 32.64
C LEU A 891 -62.52 13.64 32.36
N ALA A 892 -61.64 14.32 33.09
CA ALA A 892 -60.23 14.52 32.70
C ALA A 892 -59.22 13.43 33.13
N GLU A 893 -59.46 12.61 34.15
CA GLU A 893 -58.41 11.69 34.68
C GLU A 893 -58.38 10.28 34.07
N LEU A 894 -59.45 9.82 33.40
CA LEU A 894 -59.51 8.46 32.85
C LEU A 894 -58.92 8.33 31.43
N LYS A 895 -58.64 9.47 30.78
CA LYS A 895 -58.32 9.56 29.34
C LYS A 895 -56.86 9.24 29.00
N THR A 896 -55.96 9.29 29.97
CA THR A 896 -54.49 9.25 29.76
C THR A 896 -53.91 7.84 29.57
N ALA A 897 -54.52 6.80 30.15
CA ALA A 897 -54.03 5.42 30.00
C ALA A 897 -54.37 4.77 28.63
N GLN A 898 -55.42 5.24 27.96
CA GLN A 898 -55.92 4.69 26.69
C GLN A 898 -55.04 5.08 25.47
N VAL A 899 -54.21 6.11 25.60
CA VAL A 899 -53.44 6.70 24.48
C VAL A 899 -52.24 5.83 24.07
N GLN A 900 -51.62 5.08 24.97
CA GLN A 900 -50.38 4.34 24.65
C GLN A 900 -50.60 3.07 23.81
N LEU A 901 -51.74 2.39 23.95
CA LEU A 901 -52.05 1.18 23.17
C LEU A 901 -52.41 1.51 21.71
N ILE A 902 -53.05 2.65 21.48
CA ILE A 902 -53.45 3.14 20.14
C ILE A 902 -52.24 3.46 19.25
N GLN A 903 -51.07 3.79 19.84
CA GLN A 903 -49.89 4.21 19.09
C GLN A 903 -49.11 3.04 18.46
N SER A 904 -49.16 1.86 19.07
CA SER A 904 -48.51 0.62 18.59
C SER A 904 -49.24 0.02 17.38
N GLU A 905 -50.58 0.06 17.38
CA GLU A 905 -51.42 -0.45 16.28
C GLU A 905 -51.31 0.43 15.01
N LYS A 906 -51.18 1.76 15.18
CA LYS A 906 -50.95 2.71 14.08
C LYS A 906 -49.58 2.58 13.40
N MET A 907 -48.52 2.20 14.14
CA MET A 907 -47.19 2.00 13.55
C MET A 907 -47.13 0.74 12.68
N ALA A 908 -47.85 -0.33 13.04
CA ALA A 908 -47.91 -1.56 12.25
C ALA A 908 -48.64 -1.34 10.91
N SER A 909 -49.74 -0.58 10.90
CA SER A 909 -50.50 -0.20 9.69
C SER A 909 -49.69 0.67 8.71
N MET A 910 -48.81 1.54 9.22
CA MET A 910 -47.94 2.41 8.39
C MET A 910 -46.86 1.62 7.63
N GLY A 911 -46.46 0.44 8.14
CA GLY A 911 -45.45 -0.43 7.53
C GLY A 911 -45.92 -1.14 6.26
N GLU A 912 -47.16 -1.64 6.24
CA GLU A 912 -47.75 -2.26 5.03
C GLU A 912 -47.99 -1.24 3.90
N LEU A 913 -48.47 -0.04 4.23
CA LEU A 913 -48.69 1.06 3.28
C LEU A 913 -47.38 1.51 2.59
N THR A 914 -46.28 1.60 3.35
CA THR A 914 -45.01 2.09 2.81
C THR A 914 -44.38 1.11 1.82
N ALA A 915 -44.52 -0.20 2.07
CA ALA A 915 -43.98 -1.25 1.19
C ALA A 915 -44.75 -1.38 -0.14
N GLY A 916 -46.08 -1.28 -0.11
CA GLY A 916 -46.90 -1.31 -1.34
C GLY A 916 -46.68 -0.10 -2.25
N ILE A 917 -46.49 1.09 -1.67
CA ILE A 917 -46.24 2.34 -2.40
C ILE A 917 -44.87 2.33 -3.09
N ALA A 918 -43.84 1.83 -2.42
CA ALA A 918 -42.51 1.70 -3.02
C ALA A 918 -42.56 0.81 -4.28
N HIS A 919 -43.29 -0.29 -4.21
CA HIS A 919 -43.41 -1.25 -5.30
C HIS A 919 -44.21 -0.70 -6.50
N GLU A 920 -45.26 0.12 -6.26
CA GLU A 920 -46.04 0.73 -7.34
C GLU A 920 -45.35 1.94 -7.99
N ILE A 921 -44.48 2.65 -7.27
CA ILE A 921 -43.67 3.75 -7.83
C ILE A 921 -42.45 3.21 -8.60
N GLN A 922 -41.83 2.11 -8.13
CA GLN A 922 -40.69 1.50 -8.81
C GLN A 922 -41.03 1.00 -10.22
N ASN A 923 -42.22 0.43 -10.41
CA ASN A 923 -42.61 -0.12 -11.70
C ASN A 923 -42.54 0.90 -12.86
N PRO A 924 -43.20 2.07 -12.81
CA PRO A 924 -43.06 3.08 -13.87
C PRO A 924 -41.66 3.71 -13.94
N LEU A 925 -40.93 3.84 -12.83
CA LEU A 925 -39.54 4.35 -12.85
C LEU A 925 -38.58 3.39 -13.57
N ASN A 926 -38.75 2.08 -13.40
CA ASN A 926 -37.95 1.09 -14.11
C ASN A 926 -38.19 1.15 -15.62
N PHE A 927 -39.44 1.35 -16.06
CA PHE A 927 -39.73 1.56 -17.49
C PHE A 927 -39.09 2.84 -18.02
N VAL A 928 -39.12 3.93 -17.25
CA VAL A 928 -38.44 5.18 -17.63
C VAL A 928 -36.94 4.96 -17.80
N ASN A 929 -36.28 4.33 -16.83
CA ASN A 929 -34.84 4.06 -16.89
C ASN A 929 -34.47 3.13 -18.06
N ASN A 930 -35.20 2.04 -18.27
CA ASN A 930 -34.90 1.09 -19.34
C ASN A 930 -35.03 1.73 -20.73
N PHE A 931 -36.09 2.49 -21.00
CA PHE A 931 -36.23 3.16 -22.30
C PHE A 931 -35.21 4.29 -22.49
N SER A 932 -34.78 4.96 -21.41
CA SER A 932 -33.68 5.92 -21.47
C SER A 932 -32.33 5.27 -21.78
N GLU A 933 -32.08 4.08 -21.25
CA GLU A 933 -30.85 3.32 -21.52
C GLU A 933 -30.83 2.78 -22.96
N VAL A 934 -31.95 2.23 -23.46
CA VAL A 934 -32.10 1.81 -24.86
C VAL A 934 -31.94 2.99 -25.82
N ASN A 935 -32.47 4.18 -25.49
CA ASN A 935 -32.25 5.38 -26.29
C ASN A 935 -30.77 5.75 -26.37
N LYS A 936 -29.99 5.54 -25.30
CA LYS A 936 -28.55 5.79 -25.31
C LYS A 936 -27.83 4.84 -26.27
N GLU A 937 -28.13 3.55 -26.22
CA GLU A 937 -27.55 2.55 -27.14
C GLU A 937 -27.92 2.85 -28.60
N MET A 938 -29.18 3.20 -28.88
CA MET A 938 -29.64 3.60 -30.21
C MET A 938 -28.95 4.88 -30.73
N ILE A 939 -28.64 5.83 -29.85
CA ILE A 939 -27.89 7.04 -30.22
C ILE A 939 -26.45 6.67 -30.57
N ASP A 940 -25.81 5.76 -29.81
CA ASP A 940 -24.46 5.30 -30.10
C ASP A 940 -24.40 4.52 -31.44
N GLU A 941 -25.38 3.65 -31.72
CA GLU A 941 -25.53 2.97 -33.02
C GLU A 941 -25.73 3.96 -34.18
N LEU A 942 -26.54 5.00 -33.98
CA LEU A 942 -26.73 6.07 -34.97
C LEU A 942 -25.42 6.84 -35.21
N LEU A 943 -24.63 7.09 -34.15
CA LEU A 943 -23.33 7.76 -34.26
C LEU A 943 -22.31 6.89 -34.99
N GLU A 944 -22.26 5.59 -34.73
CA GLU A 944 -21.40 4.65 -35.44
C GLU A 944 -21.76 4.56 -36.93
N GLU A 945 -23.05 4.42 -37.28
CA GLU A 945 -23.51 4.36 -38.67
C GLU A 945 -23.16 5.65 -39.44
N ARG A 946 -23.16 6.80 -38.75
CA ARG A 946 -22.76 8.09 -39.31
C ARG A 946 -21.26 8.25 -39.59
N THR A 947 -20.41 7.42 -38.97
CA THR A 947 -18.95 7.46 -39.21
C THR A 947 -18.53 6.69 -40.46
N LYS A 948 -19.41 5.87 -41.05
CA LYS A 948 -19.13 5.11 -42.28
C LYS A 948 -19.07 6.01 -43.52
N GLU A 949 -18.24 5.65 -44.51
CA GLU A 949 -18.08 6.43 -45.75
C GLU A 949 -19.38 6.45 -46.59
N LYS A 950 -19.56 7.52 -47.37
CA LYS A 950 -20.83 7.92 -48.02
C LYS A 950 -21.49 6.88 -48.96
N GLY A 951 -20.78 5.81 -49.32
CA GLY A 951 -21.31 4.72 -50.16
C GLY A 951 -21.85 3.50 -49.38
N GLU A 952 -21.48 3.34 -48.11
CA GLU A 952 -21.89 2.20 -47.26
C GLU A 952 -22.90 2.58 -46.17
N ARG A 953 -23.09 3.88 -45.96
CA ARG A 953 -24.02 4.44 -44.96
C ARG A 953 -25.48 4.22 -45.37
N ASN A 954 -26.26 3.61 -44.47
CA ASN A 954 -27.68 3.36 -44.73
C ASN A 954 -28.58 4.46 -44.14
N GLU A 955 -28.93 5.45 -44.96
CA GLU A 955 -29.77 6.59 -44.52
C GLU A 955 -31.18 6.18 -44.05
N ASN A 956 -31.72 5.04 -44.49
CA ASN A 956 -33.02 4.57 -44.03
C ASN A 956 -32.96 4.06 -42.59
N LEU A 957 -31.87 3.35 -42.24
CA LEU A 957 -31.65 2.84 -40.89
C LEU A 957 -31.49 3.99 -39.89
N GLU A 958 -30.82 5.08 -40.28
CA GLU A 958 -30.72 6.27 -39.43
C GLU A 958 -32.08 6.90 -39.11
N ASN A 959 -32.95 6.99 -40.11
CA ASN A 959 -34.28 7.57 -39.91
C ASN A 959 -35.18 6.67 -39.08
N GLU A 960 -35.05 5.35 -39.22
CA GLU A 960 -35.75 4.36 -38.39
C GLU A 960 -35.32 4.48 -36.92
N ILE A 961 -34.01 4.51 -36.65
CA ILE A 961 -33.46 4.68 -35.29
C ILE A 961 -33.92 6.02 -34.69
N LEU A 962 -33.88 7.11 -35.46
CA LEU A 962 -34.38 8.42 -35.00
C LEU A 962 -35.88 8.42 -34.67
N GLN A 963 -36.67 7.63 -35.41
CA GLN A 963 -38.10 7.48 -35.15
C GLN A 963 -38.35 6.64 -33.90
N ASP A 964 -37.60 5.57 -33.69
CA ASP A 964 -37.69 4.72 -32.51
C ASP A 964 -37.30 5.46 -31.23
N ILE A 965 -36.23 6.27 -31.27
CA ILE A 965 -35.85 7.15 -30.16
C ILE A 965 -37.01 8.10 -29.80
N ARG A 966 -37.68 8.67 -30.80
CA ARG A 966 -38.81 9.57 -30.59
C ARG A 966 -40.02 8.86 -29.97
N GLU A 967 -40.30 7.62 -30.38
CA GLU A 967 -41.39 6.83 -29.77
C GLU A 967 -41.08 6.45 -28.33
N ASN A 968 -39.83 6.10 -28.03
CA ASN A 968 -39.39 5.81 -26.68
C ASN A 968 -39.51 7.02 -25.75
N GLU A 969 -39.14 8.22 -26.22
CA GLU A 969 -39.32 9.47 -25.47
C GLU A 969 -40.79 9.75 -25.11
N LEU A 970 -41.72 9.45 -26.03
CA LEU A 970 -43.17 9.57 -25.75
C LEU A 970 -43.63 8.59 -24.67
N LYS A 971 -43.14 7.35 -24.69
CA LYS A 971 -43.45 6.33 -23.68
C LYS A 971 -42.89 6.71 -22.31
N ILE A 972 -41.66 7.21 -22.25
CA ILE A 972 -41.03 7.72 -21.02
C ILE A 972 -41.91 8.81 -20.40
N ASN A 973 -42.36 9.78 -21.19
CA ASN A 973 -43.22 10.87 -20.69
C ASN A 973 -44.55 10.35 -20.10
N LEU A 974 -45.18 9.37 -20.77
CA LEU A 974 -46.44 8.77 -20.31
C LEU A 974 -46.26 8.08 -18.94
N HIS A 975 -45.21 7.26 -18.79
CA HIS A 975 -44.94 6.56 -17.53
C HIS A 975 -44.52 7.52 -16.41
N GLY A 976 -43.80 8.60 -16.74
CA GLY A 976 -43.48 9.67 -15.78
C GLY A 976 -44.73 10.37 -15.22
N LYS A 977 -45.72 10.71 -16.07
CA LYS A 977 -47.00 11.31 -15.62
C LYS A 977 -47.81 10.37 -14.73
N ARG A 978 -47.73 9.05 -14.95
CA ARG A 978 -48.39 8.06 -14.09
C ARG A 978 -47.79 8.06 -12.68
N ALA A 979 -46.46 8.11 -12.56
CA ALA A 979 -45.79 8.22 -11.27
C ALA A 979 -46.22 9.50 -10.52
N ASP A 980 -46.30 10.65 -11.23
CA ASP A 980 -46.78 11.92 -10.65
C ASP A 980 -48.22 11.82 -10.10
N SER A 981 -49.14 11.15 -10.81
CA SER A 981 -50.51 10.96 -10.32
C SER A 981 -50.60 10.11 -9.05
N ILE A 982 -49.74 9.09 -8.91
CA ILE A 982 -49.69 8.22 -7.73
C ILE A 982 -49.22 9.02 -6.51
N VAL A 983 -48.19 9.85 -6.68
CA VAL A 983 -47.68 10.73 -5.62
C VAL A 983 -48.71 11.77 -5.18
N LYS A 984 -49.46 12.36 -6.11
CA LYS A 984 -50.54 13.31 -5.78
C LYS A 984 -51.68 12.67 -5.00
N SER A 985 -52.08 11.44 -5.35
CA SER A 985 -53.10 10.69 -4.60
C SER A 985 -52.63 10.31 -3.19
N MET A 986 -51.34 10.00 -3.01
CA MET A 986 -50.74 9.75 -1.70
C MET A 986 -50.76 11.00 -0.80
N LEU A 987 -50.39 12.17 -1.36
CA LEU A 987 -50.40 13.45 -0.62
C LEU A 987 -51.81 13.86 -0.15
N GLN A 988 -52.87 13.46 -0.86
CA GLN A 988 -54.25 13.71 -0.41
C GLN A 988 -54.66 12.85 0.79
N HIS A 989 -54.06 11.66 0.98
CA HIS A 989 -54.30 10.78 2.12
C HIS A 989 -53.51 11.23 3.38
N SER A 990 -52.39 11.93 3.19
CA SER A 990 -51.56 12.48 4.27
C SER A 990 -52.04 13.82 4.83
N ARG A 991 -52.94 14.53 4.14
CA ARG A 991 -53.48 15.81 4.61
C ARG A 991 -54.54 15.59 5.68
N THR A 992 -54.19 15.81 6.94
CA THR A 992 -55.14 15.87 8.06
C THR A 992 -56.03 17.10 7.90
N SER A 993 -57.34 16.92 7.75
CA SER A 993 -58.28 18.04 7.60
C SER A 993 -58.35 18.83 8.90
N SER A 994 -58.05 20.14 8.84
CA SER A 994 -58.08 21.05 10.00
C SER A 994 -59.43 21.75 10.17
N GLY A 995 -60.52 21.11 9.74
CA GLY A 995 -61.87 21.69 9.79
C GLY A 995 -62.53 21.48 11.16
N GLU A 996 -63.20 22.52 11.67
CA GLU A 996 -64.00 22.40 12.90
C GLU A 996 -65.35 21.71 12.59
N LYS A 997 -65.84 20.87 13.51
CA LYS A 997 -67.13 20.18 13.36
C LYS A 997 -68.27 21.19 13.55
N GLU A 998 -69.07 21.40 12.51
CA GLU A 998 -70.17 22.36 12.49
C GLU A 998 -71.53 21.64 12.48
N LEU A 999 -72.55 22.27 13.07
CA LEU A 999 -73.87 21.66 13.23
C LEU A 999 -74.60 21.69 11.87
N THR A 1000 -74.65 20.52 11.23
CA THR A 1000 -74.92 20.37 9.80
C THR A 1000 -76.21 19.60 9.58
N ASP A 1001 -77.00 20.08 8.62
CA ASP A 1001 -78.21 19.39 8.18
C ASP A 1001 -77.84 18.27 7.22
N ILE A 1002 -77.90 17.04 7.71
CA ILE A 1002 -77.51 15.85 6.95
C ILE A 1002 -78.48 15.57 5.82
N ASN A 1003 -79.78 15.85 5.98
CA ASN A 1003 -80.75 15.68 4.91
C ASN A 1003 -80.44 16.62 3.75
N ALA A 1004 -80.14 17.89 4.07
CA ALA A 1004 -79.72 18.85 3.06
C ALA A 1004 -78.37 18.46 2.43
N LEU A 1005 -77.41 17.97 3.23
CA LEU A 1005 -76.12 17.52 2.71
C LEU A 1005 -76.28 16.30 1.79
N CYS A 1006 -77.11 15.33 2.15
CA CYS A 1006 -77.41 14.18 1.31
C CYS A 1006 -78.12 14.58 0.01
N ASP A 1007 -79.09 15.50 0.05
CA ASP A 1007 -79.75 16.03 -1.15
C ASP A 1007 -78.77 16.81 -2.04
N GLU A 1008 -77.94 17.68 -1.45
CA GLU A 1008 -76.94 18.44 -2.18
C GLU A 1008 -75.92 17.51 -2.86
N TYR A 1009 -75.30 16.61 -2.10
CA TYR A 1009 -74.22 15.77 -2.61
C TYR A 1009 -74.71 14.65 -3.52
N VAL A 1010 -75.95 14.15 -3.38
CA VAL A 1010 -76.52 13.22 -4.38
C VAL A 1010 -76.76 13.93 -5.70
N ARG A 1011 -77.27 15.17 -5.68
CA ARG A 1011 -77.44 15.98 -6.89
C ARG A 1011 -76.10 16.31 -7.52
N LEU A 1012 -75.11 16.64 -6.70
CA LEU A 1012 -73.77 16.97 -7.16
C LEU A 1012 -73.09 15.75 -7.81
N ALA A 1013 -73.21 14.57 -7.19
CA ALA A 1013 -72.73 13.31 -7.76
C ALA A 1013 -73.47 12.95 -9.06
N TYR A 1014 -74.80 13.10 -9.08
CA TYR A 1014 -75.63 12.82 -10.26
C TYR A 1014 -75.27 13.72 -11.45
N HIS A 1015 -75.16 15.04 -11.22
CA HIS A 1015 -74.72 15.98 -12.25
C HIS A 1015 -73.27 15.76 -12.66
N GLY A 1016 -72.40 15.40 -11.72
CA GLY A 1016 -71.00 15.04 -11.98
C GLY A 1016 -70.88 13.83 -12.91
N MET A 1017 -71.69 12.80 -12.69
CA MET A 1017 -71.73 11.61 -13.56
C MET A 1017 -72.27 11.94 -14.95
N ARG A 1018 -73.37 12.71 -15.06
CA ARG A 1018 -73.90 13.15 -16.37
C ARG A 1018 -72.96 14.06 -17.16
N ALA A 1019 -72.13 14.85 -16.47
CA ALA A 1019 -71.15 15.71 -17.12
C ALA A 1019 -70.00 14.89 -17.72
N ARG A 1020 -69.58 13.81 -17.05
CA ARG A 1020 -68.57 12.87 -17.56
C ARG A 1020 -69.11 11.97 -18.66
N ASP A 1021 -70.31 11.43 -18.48
CA ASP A 1021 -70.94 10.52 -19.42
C ASP A 1021 -72.39 10.96 -19.69
N LYS A 1022 -72.63 11.43 -20.91
CA LYS A 1022 -73.95 11.92 -21.32
C LYS A 1022 -74.98 10.80 -21.45
N SER A 1023 -74.54 9.55 -21.56
CA SER A 1023 -75.40 8.36 -21.67
C SER A 1023 -75.85 7.81 -20.31
N PHE A 1024 -75.30 8.34 -19.22
CA PHE A 1024 -75.64 7.96 -17.86
C PHE A 1024 -77.12 8.23 -17.54
N SER A 1025 -77.84 7.18 -17.16
CA SER A 1025 -79.26 7.16 -16.83
C SER A 1025 -79.47 6.31 -15.59
N ALA A 1026 -79.54 6.92 -14.41
CA ALA A 1026 -79.92 6.28 -13.15
C ALA A 1026 -80.88 7.20 -12.40
N GLU A 1027 -81.91 6.65 -11.77
CA GLU A 1027 -82.76 7.42 -10.88
C GLU A 1027 -82.18 7.41 -9.47
N TYR A 1028 -82.50 8.43 -8.69
CA TYR A 1028 -82.18 8.44 -7.28
C TYR A 1028 -83.41 8.82 -6.48
N ARG A 1029 -83.55 8.16 -5.33
CA ARG A 1029 -84.69 8.36 -4.44
C ARG A 1029 -84.20 8.77 -3.07
N LEU A 1030 -84.83 9.80 -2.53
CA LEU A 1030 -84.56 10.32 -1.20
C LEU A 1030 -85.74 9.98 -0.28
N ASP A 1031 -85.50 9.13 0.72
CA ASP A 1031 -86.47 8.81 1.76
C ASP A 1031 -85.92 9.31 3.11
N LEU A 1032 -85.96 10.64 3.23
CA LEU A 1032 -85.32 11.36 4.33
C LEU A 1032 -86.35 11.61 5.42
N ASP A 1033 -85.99 11.25 6.65
CA ASP A 1033 -86.81 11.56 7.82
C ASP A 1033 -86.89 13.09 7.99
N PRO A 1034 -88.06 13.72 7.81
CA PRO A 1034 -88.18 15.18 7.81
C PRO A 1034 -87.89 15.79 9.19
N ASP A 1035 -87.97 15.00 10.26
CA ASP A 1035 -87.70 15.43 11.63
C ASP A 1035 -86.27 15.05 12.09
N LEU A 1036 -85.38 14.67 11.16
CA LEU A 1036 -83.99 14.30 11.48
C LEU A 1036 -83.23 15.46 12.12
N SER A 1037 -82.49 15.17 13.18
CA SER A 1037 -81.73 16.18 13.91
C SER A 1037 -80.47 16.60 13.15
N LYS A 1038 -80.03 17.86 13.30
CA LYS A 1038 -78.74 18.32 12.74
C LYS A 1038 -77.59 17.84 13.62
N ILE A 1039 -76.49 17.40 13.03
CA ILE A 1039 -75.32 16.86 13.78
C ILE A 1039 -74.04 17.60 13.49
N ARG A 1040 -73.15 17.64 14.48
CA ARG A 1040 -71.83 18.25 14.33
C ARG A 1040 -70.88 17.36 13.56
N VAL A 1041 -70.74 17.64 12.28
CA VAL A 1041 -69.75 17.04 11.39
C VAL A 1041 -68.95 18.14 10.71
N VAL A 1042 -67.75 17.86 10.25
CA VAL A 1042 -67.07 18.78 9.33
C VAL A 1042 -67.79 18.62 7.97
N PRO A 1043 -68.60 19.60 7.50
CA PRO A 1043 -69.47 19.39 6.35
C PRO A 1043 -68.69 19.01 5.09
N GLN A 1044 -67.49 19.57 4.91
CA GLN A 1044 -66.63 19.29 3.77
C GLN A 1044 -66.07 17.87 3.78
N ASP A 1045 -65.62 17.36 4.93
CA ASP A 1045 -65.10 16.00 5.03
C ASP A 1045 -66.22 14.97 4.92
N PHE A 1046 -67.36 15.24 5.54
CA PHE A 1046 -68.52 14.37 5.42
C PHE A 1046 -69.12 14.39 4.01
N GLY A 1047 -69.12 15.56 3.35
CA GLY A 1047 -69.46 15.67 1.94
C GLY A 1047 -68.56 14.82 1.04
N ARG A 1048 -67.25 14.72 1.32
CA ARG A 1048 -66.33 13.81 0.61
C ARG A 1048 -66.69 12.34 0.80
N VAL A 1049 -67.12 11.95 2.00
CA VAL A 1049 -67.62 10.60 2.29
C VAL A 1049 -68.85 10.29 1.44
N LEU A 1050 -69.87 11.16 1.49
CA LEU A 1050 -71.10 10.99 0.73
C LEU A 1050 -70.83 10.94 -0.78
N LEU A 1051 -70.03 11.87 -1.30
CA LEU A 1051 -69.71 11.93 -2.72
C LEU A 1051 -68.93 10.69 -3.19
N ASN A 1052 -68.04 10.14 -2.37
CA ASN A 1052 -67.33 8.90 -2.69
C ASN A 1052 -68.27 7.68 -2.75
N ILE A 1053 -69.13 7.51 -1.75
CA ILE A 1053 -70.04 6.36 -1.68
C ILE A 1053 -71.11 6.45 -2.78
N ILE A 1054 -71.74 7.61 -2.96
CA ILE A 1054 -72.80 7.82 -3.95
C ILE A 1054 -72.25 7.66 -5.39
N ASN A 1055 -71.08 8.19 -5.71
CA ASN A 1055 -70.50 8.00 -7.04
C ASN A 1055 -70.16 6.53 -7.32
N ASN A 1056 -69.71 5.78 -6.31
CA ASN A 1056 -69.49 4.34 -6.45
C ASN A 1056 -70.81 3.62 -6.70
N GLY A 1057 -71.89 3.97 -5.99
CA GLY A 1057 -73.23 3.43 -6.21
C GLY A 1057 -73.74 3.71 -7.63
N PHE A 1058 -73.68 4.96 -8.10
CA PHE A 1058 -74.09 5.33 -9.45
C PHE A 1058 -73.29 4.59 -10.55
N GLN A 1059 -71.98 4.43 -10.36
CA GLN A 1059 -71.15 3.65 -11.28
C GLN A 1059 -71.54 2.17 -11.28
N ALA A 1060 -71.77 1.57 -10.11
CA ALA A 1060 -72.18 0.17 -10.01
C ALA A 1060 -73.54 -0.10 -10.69
N CYS A 1061 -74.50 0.82 -10.55
CA CYS A 1061 -75.78 0.74 -11.25
C CYS A 1061 -75.62 0.88 -12.77
N THR A 1062 -74.74 1.78 -13.23
CA THR A 1062 -74.48 1.98 -14.67
C THR A 1062 -73.80 0.75 -15.29
N GLU A 1063 -72.79 0.20 -14.61
CA GLU A 1063 -72.11 -1.01 -15.07
C GLU A 1063 -73.07 -2.20 -15.17
N ARG A 1064 -73.99 -2.36 -14.21
CA ARG A 1064 -75.03 -3.39 -14.27
C ARG A 1064 -76.01 -3.14 -15.43
N SER A 1065 -76.45 -1.89 -15.62
CA SER A 1065 -77.33 -1.51 -16.73
C SER A 1065 -76.70 -1.80 -18.11
N LEU A 1066 -75.40 -1.51 -18.28
CA LEU A 1066 -74.65 -1.83 -19.49
C LEU A 1066 -74.50 -3.34 -19.73
N ARG A 1067 -74.37 -4.15 -18.66
CA ARG A 1067 -74.34 -5.61 -18.76
C ARG A 1067 -75.72 -6.20 -19.06
N ALA A 1068 -76.79 -5.67 -18.47
CA ALA A 1068 -78.16 -6.11 -18.72
C ALA A 1068 -78.66 -5.83 -20.16
N THR A 1069 -78.05 -4.87 -20.85
CA THR A 1069 -78.34 -4.51 -22.26
C THR A 1069 -77.40 -5.18 -23.27
N SER A 1070 -76.42 -5.98 -22.82
CA SER A 1070 -75.52 -6.76 -23.67
C SER A 1070 -76.10 -8.16 -23.98
N ASP A 1071 -75.91 -8.66 -25.22
CA ASP A 1071 -76.59 -9.83 -25.81
C ASP A 1071 -76.54 -11.15 -25.00
N GLU A 1072 -75.66 -11.27 -23.99
CA GLU A 1072 -75.54 -12.44 -23.11
C GLU A 1072 -76.51 -12.44 -21.90
N ALA A 1073 -77.12 -11.30 -21.53
CA ALA A 1073 -78.06 -11.21 -20.39
C ALA A 1073 -79.53 -11.51 -20.74
N LEU A 1074 -79.92 -11.43 -22.02
CA LEU A 1074 -81.27 -11.77 -22.52
C LEU A 1074 -81.63 -13.26 -22.34
N ALA A 1075 -80.66 -14.13 -22.06
CA ALA A 1075 -80.87 -15.54 -21.76
C ALA A 1075 -81.24 -15.84 -20.29
N LYS A 1076 -81.16 -14.85 -19.38
CA LYS A 1076 -81.41 -15.01 -17.93
C LYS A 1076 -82.63 -14.27 -17.36
N GLY A 1077 -83.47 -13.66 -18.21
CA GLY A 1077 -84.82 -13.23 -17.82
C GLY A 1077 -84.90 -11.98 -16.92
N ASP A 1078 -83.90 -11.10 -16.92
CA ASP A 1078 -83.87 -9.87 -16.11
C ASP A 1078 -84.07 -8.61 -16.98
N THR A 1079 -85.16 -8.55 -17.75
CA THR A 1079 -85.45 -7.47 -18.72
C THR A 1079 -86.21 -6.28 -18.13
N ASN A 1080 -86.20 -6.09 -16.81
CA ASN A 1080 -86.93 -5.00 -16.14
C ASN A 1080 -86.09 -4.29 -15.06
N TYR A 1081 -84.78 -4.17 -15.28
CA TYR A 1081 -83.85 -3.53 -14.35
C TYR A 1081 -83.76 -2.01 -14.59
N HIS A 1082 -84.13 -1.23 -13.57
CA HIS A 1082 -83.99 0.23 -13.55
C HIS A 1082 -82.91 0.62 -12.53
N PRO A 1083 -81.77 1.21 -12.98
CA PRO A 1083 -80.69 1.61 -12.08
C PRO A 1083 -81.16 2.71 -11.11
N GLU A 1084 -81.14 2.41 -9.82
CA GLU A 1084 -81.61 3.29 -8.76
C GLU A 1084 -80.60 3.36 -7.60
N VAL A 1085 -80.37 4.56 -7.08
CA VAL A 1085 -79.65 4.78 -5.81
C VAL A 1085 -80.58 5.45 -4.81
N THR A 1086 -80.88 4.77 -3.72
CA THR A 1086 -81.73 5.28 -2.64
C THR A 1086 -80.87 5.77 -1.48
N ILE A 1087 -81.15 6.97 -0.99
CA ILE A 1087 -80.57 7.47 0.25
C ILE A 1087 -81.71 7.68 1.23
N SER A 1088 -81.61 7.04 2.38
CA SER A 1088 -82.54 7.24 3.48
C SER A 1088 -81.81 7.65 4.74
N THR A 1089 -82.50 8.45 5.55
CA THR A 1089 -82.00 8.89 6.85
C THR A 1089 -83.04 8.58 7.90
N LYS A 1090 -82.58 8.18 9.08
CA LYS A 1090 -83.48 7.88 10.20
C LYS A 1090 -82.84 8.24 11.53
N GLN A 1091 -83.62 8.87 12.40
CA GLN A 1091 -83.20 9.10 13.77
C GLN A 1091 -83.42 7.82 14.60
N LEU A 1092 -82.35 7.27 15.17
CA LEU A 1092 -82.37 6.07 16.00
C LEU A 1092 -81.78 6.42 17.38
N GLY A 1093 -82.62 6.95 18.27
CA GLY A 1093 -82.19 7.39 19.60
C GLY A 1093 -81.09 8.44 19.50
N GLU A 1094 -79.92 8.14 20.08
CA GLU A 1094 -78.75 9.04 20.08
C GLU A 1094 -77.87 8.92 18.82
N HIS A 1095 -78.32 8.23 17.77
CA HIS A 1095 -77.58 8.13 16.51
C HIS A 1095 -78.48 8.45 15.32
N ILE A 1096 -77.90 9.08 14.30
CA ILE A 1096 -78.48 9.20 12.97
C ILE A 1096 -77.90 8.09 12.11
N GLU A 1097 -78.78 7.30 11.52
CA GLU A 1097 -78.42 6.34 10.50
C GLU A 1097 -78.68 6.96 9.12
N ILE A 1098 -77.64 6.98 8.29
CA ILE A 1098 -77.69 7.35 6.88
C ILE A 1098 -77.42 6.08 6.09
N ARG A 1099 -78.42 5.63 5.34
CA ARG A 1099 -78.32 4.43 4.53
C ARG A 1099 -78.30 4.82 3.06
N ILE A 1100 -77.23 4.47 2.36
CA ILE A 1100 -77.05 4.70 0.93
C ILE A 1100 -77.06 3.34 0.25
N ALA A 1101 -78.15 3.02 -0.43
CA ALA A 1101 -78.38 1.75 -1.11
C ALA A 1101 -78.40 1.92 -2.63
N ASP A 1102 -77.59 1.15 -3.34
CA ASP A 1102 -77.65 0.99 -4.78
C ASP A 1102 -78.22 -0.39 -5.13
N ASN A 1103 -78.93 -0.48 -6.25
CA ASN A 1103 -79.39 -1.77 -6.79
C ASN A 1103 -78.42 -2.32 -7.85
N GLY A 1104 -77.13 -1.94 -7.81
CA GLY A 1104 -76.10 -2.29 -8.77
C GLY A 1104 -75.70 -3.76 -8.76
N SER A 1105 -74.49 -4.07 -9.25
CA SER A 1105 -73.99 -5.45 -9.36
C SER A 1105 -73.67 -6.12 -8.02
N GLY A 1106 -73.66 -5.37 -6.91
CA GLY A 1106 -73.39 -5.87 -5.57
C GLY A 1106 -71.92 -6.29 -5.35
N ILE A 1107 -71.49 -6.28 -4.09
CA ILE A 1107 -70.15 -6.67 -3.67
C ILE A 1107 -70.15 -8.13 -3.19
N PRO A 1108 -69.36 -9.04 -3.81
CA PRO A 1108 -69.25 -10.43 -3.37
C PRO A 1108 -68.76 -10.57 -1.93
N ASP A 1109 -69.33 -11.50 -1.16
CA ASP A 1109 -69.00 -11.71 0.27
C ASP A 1109 -67.49 -11.89 0.54
N GLN A 1110 -66.78 -12.52 -0.39
CA GLN A 1110 -65.35 -12.80 -0.28
C GLN A 1110 -64.48 -11.53 -0.21
N ILE A 1111 -64.97 -10.39 -0.71
CA ILE A 1111 -64.20 -9.14 -0.75
C ILE A 1111 -64.75 -8.04 0.15
N LYS A 1112 -65.93 -8.22 0.77
CA LYS A 1112 -66.57 -7.21 1.64
C LYS A 1112 -65.67 -6.73 2.78
N SER A 1113 -64.93 -7.62 3.42
CA SER A 1113 -64.02 -7.25 4.52
C SER A 1113 -62.76 -6.50 4.05
N LYS A 1114 -62.48 -6.50 2.74
CA LYS A 1114 -61.29 -5.88 2.15
C LYS A 1114 -61.55 -4.53 1.50
N ILE A 1115 -62.82 -4.13 1.30
CA ILE A 1115 -63.14 -2.91 0.55
C ILE A 1115 -62.73 -1.61 1.26
N PHE A 1116 -62.55 -1.65 2.58
CA PHE A 1116 -62.05 -0.53 3.37
C PHE A 1116 -60.53 -0.59 3.56
N GLN A 1117 -59.85 -1.63 3.06
CA GLN A 1117 -58.40 -1.67 3.06
C GLN A 1117 -57.86 -0.68 2.02
N PRO A 1118 -56.84 0.12 2.35
CA PRO A 1118 -56.22 1.04 1.39
C PRO A 1118 -55.73 0.31 0.13
N PHE A 1119 -55.88 0.95 -1.03
CA PHE A 1119 -55.48 0.47 -2.37
C PHE A 1119 -56.26 -0.73 -2.91
N PHE A 1120 -57.21 -1.29 -2.17
CA PHE A 1120 -58.06 -2.35 -2.70
C PHE A 1120 -59.04 -1.79 -3.74
N THR A 1121 -58.96 -2.27 -4.98
CA THR A 1121 -59.89 -1.91 -6.07
C THR A 1121 -60.19 -3.12 -6.94
N THR A 1122 -61.44 -3.22 -7.39
CA THR A 1122 -61.88 -4.23 -8.35
C THR A 1122 -61.93 -3.69 -9.79
N LYS A 1123 -61.58 -2.41 -9.99
CA LYS A 1123 -61.57 -1.74 -11.31
C LYS A 1123 -60.27 -2.01 -12.08
N PRO A 1124 -60.28 -1.99 -13.42
CA PRO A 1124 -59.09 -2.16 -14.24
C PRO A 1124 -57.99 -1.14 -13.94
N THR A 1125 -56.74 -1.53 -14.20
CA THR A 1125 -55.55 -0.76 -13.87
C THR A 1125 -55.59 0.65 -14.47
N GLY A 1126 -55.53 1.67 -13.61
CA GLY A 1126 -55.51 3.09 -14.00
C GLY A 1126 -56.86 3.82 -13.94
N GLN A 1127 -57.97 3.14 -13.61
CA GLN A 1127 -59.30 3.78 -13.51
C GLN A 1127 -59.83 3.94 -12.07
N GLY A 1128 -59.07 3.51 -11.06
CA GLY A 1128 -59.39 3.73 -9.65
C GLY A 1128 -58.18 3.49 -8.75
N THR A 1129 -58.03 4.30 -7.70
CA THR A 1129 -56.87 4.27 -6.80
C THR A 1129 -57.06 3.38 -5.57
N GLY A 1130 -58.27 2.87 -5.33
CA GLY A 1130 -58.58 2.01 -4.17
C GLY A 1130 -58.49 2.68 -2.80
N LEU A 1131 -58.32 4.02 -2.74
CA LEU A 1131 -58.15 4.77 -1.48
C LEU A 1131 -59.42 5.51 -1.01
N GLY A 1132 -60.47 5.56 -1.83
CA GLY A 1132 -61.65 6.39 -1.55
C GLY A 1132 -62.49 5.88 -0.38
N LEU A 1133 -62.74 4.57 -0.32
CA LEU A 1133 -63.56 3.96 0.72
C LEU A 1133 -62.80 3.81 2.05
N SER A 1134 -61.50 3.51 2.00
CA SER A 1134 -60.65 3.51 3.21
C SER A 1134 -60.60 4.89 3.86
N LEU A 1135 -60.46 5.95 3.06
CA LEU A 1135 -60.54 7.32 3.57
C LEU A 1135 -61.92 7.65 4.15
N SER A 1136 -63.00 7.18 3.51
CA SER A 1136 -64.34 7.37 4.05
C SER A 1136 -64.52 6.71 5.42
N TYR A 1137 -63.95 5.51 5.61
CA TYR A 1137 -63.94 4.81 6.88
C TYR A 1137 -63.23 5.63 7.97
N ASP A 1138 -62.03 6.13 7.69
CA ASP A 1138 -61.25 6.92 8.64
C ASP A 1138 -61.93 8.25 9.02
N ILE A 1139 -62.56 8.93 8.05
CA ILE A 1139 -63.31 10.17 8.31
C ILE A 1139 -64.51 9.89 9.22
N ILE A 1140 -65.27 8.83 8.97
CA ILE A 1140 -66.44 8.48 9.79
C ILE A 1140 -66.01 8.12 11.23
N GLN A 1141 -64.93 7.34 11.38
CA GLN A 1141 -64.35 7.01 12.69
C GLN A 1141 -63.84 8.25 13.43
N ALA A 1142 -63.19 9.21 12.73
CA ALA A 1142 -62.80 10.49 13.32
C ALA A 1142 -64.00 11.36 13.75
N HIS A 1143 -65.16 11.14 13.12
CA HIS A 1143 -66.43 11.75 13.53
C HIS A 1143 -67.12 10.98 14.67
N GLY A 1144 -66.57 9.86 15.12
CA GLY A 1144 -67.11 9.01 16.18
C GLY A 1144 -68.25 8.11 15.73
N GLY A 1145 -68.44 7.96 14.41
CA GLY A 1145 -69.47 7.10 13.82
C GLY A 1145 -68.94 5.76 13.35
N GLU A 1146 -69.86 4.92 12.89
CA GLU A 1146 -69.58 3.60 12.34
C GLU A 1146 -70.10 3.49 10.91
N ILE A 1147 -69.38 2.76 10.05
CA ILE A 1147 -69.83 2.42 8.71
C ILE A 1147 -69.88 0.91 8.52
N GLU A 1148 -71.03 0.43 8.07
CA GLU A 1148 -71.32 -0.98 7.83
C GLU A 1148 -71.75 -1.17 6.37
N VAL A 1149 -71.48 -2.35 5.79
CA VAL A 1149 -71.85 -2.67 4.40
C VAL A 1149 -72.65 -3.97 4.34
N GLU A 1150 -73.88 -3.85 3.84
CA GLU A 1150 -74.75 -4.98 3.51
C GLU A 1150 -74.80 -5.09 1.98
N SER A 1151 -74.53 -6.27 1.41
CA SER A 1151 -74.59 -6.42 -0.06
C SER A 1151 -74.86 -7.84 -0.47
N GLU A 1152 -75.60 -8.04 -1.54
CA GLU A 1152 -75.75 -9.35 -2.17
C GLU A 1152 -75.43 -9.22 -3.65
N LYS A 1153 -74.69 -10.20 -4.18
CA LYS A 1153 -74.23 -10.19 -5.57
C LYS A 1153 -75.44 -10.20 -6.51
N GLU A 1154 -75.46 -9.29 -7.49
CA GLU A 1154 -76.57 -9.03 -8.42
C GLU A 1154 -77.89 -8.56 -7.75
N GLN A 1155 -77.85 -8.10 -6.49
CA GLN A 1155 -79.00 -7.51 -5.79
C GLN A 1155 -78.73 -6.06 -5.35
N GLY A 1156 -77.47 -5.66 -5.18
CA GLY A 1156 -77.07 -4.29 -4.85
C GLY A 1156 -76.23 -4.19 -3.57
N THR A 1157 -75.86 -2.97 -3.20
CA THR A 1157 -75.02 -2.68 -2.03
C THR A 1157 -75.66 -1.57 -1.19
N SER A 1158 -75.72 -1.74 0.13
CA SER A 1158 -76.17 -0.75 1.09
C SER A 1158 -75.07 -0.43 2.08
N PHE A 1159 -74.60 0.81 2.04
CA PHE A 1159 -73.70 1.37 3.04
C PHE A 1159 -74.51 2.09 4.11
N ILE A 1160 -74.29 1.70 5.36
CA ILE A 1160 -75.00 2.21 6.52
C ILE A 1160 -74.01 2.98 7.37
N VAL A 1161 -74.20 4.28 7.47
CA VAL A 1161 -73.36 5.17 8.27
C VAL A 1161 -74.15 5.62 9.49
N ARG A 1162 -73.67 5.27 10.68
CA ARG A 1162 -74.28 5.66 11.95
C ARG A 1162 -73.42 6.73 12.60
N LEU A 1163 -73.97 7.92 12.77
CA LEU A 1163 -73.29 9.05 13.41
C LEU A 1163 -73.98 9.39 14.73
N PRO A 1164 -73.22 9.60 15.82
CA PRO A 1164 -73.81 9.98 17.08
C PRO A 1164 -74.34 11.42 17.01
N VAL A 1165 -75.53 11.63 17.54
CA VAL A 1165 -76.14 12.94 17.75
C VAL A 1165 -75.67 13.41 19.12
N ILE A 1166 -74.44 13.93 19.18
CA ILE A 1166 -73.88 14.50 20.42
C ILE A 1166 -74.37 15.91 20.64
#